data_AF-A0A329VA96-F1
#
_entry.id   AF-A0A329VA96-F1
#
_cell.length_a   1.000
_cell.length_b   1.000
_cell.length_c   1.000
_cell.angle_alpha   90.00
_cell.angle_beta   90.00
_cell.angle_gamma   90.00
#
_symmetry.space_group_name_H-M   'P 1'
#
loop_
_entity.id
_entity.type
_entity.pdbx_description
1 polymer ?
#
loop_
_entity_poly.entity_id
_entity_poly.type
_entity_poly.pdbx_seq_one_letter_code
_entity_poly.pdbx_strand_id
1 'polypeptide(L)'
;MSEITYEMTQKDNVWLPAAFPAQGRLPTQRYLVRQNCYRQASDEKAYHQELCLAANRRVGLPCCKTLHVSLFFDGTGNNLYNDLYQAVPNHPTNVVRLFQATIGAGYAGGASGKPLLDDVESTGGKYFKYYIPGVGTPFPEIDDLDYSTSGLAFANRGEDRINWALLRLIDVLKRVLVNDKIDDDACRKSLEAMSTTWLTQGISGVHNRYGEFYKQFAHLKRELKIARGQPGRSKSKLLGMKLYVYGFSRGAAEARTFVNWLAELLPPTGDNQKPSQCLQAKNETDPDCNLPISVEFLGLFDTVASVGMSHVVPVVEGHMDWADGTQELPSEATYGGLVKRCVHLVSTHEQRLSFPMDSIRRSDGTYPTGSTEVIYPGVHSDLGGGYPPGEQGKAIGKTDALLLSQIALHEMYAAAFEVGAPLKVPTESLPKDLSKDAWRVMSFGLVAEFNIDLLLVNRFNAWRQVTLGLEMPQQPLSDEEAASFEPVRASVALEQAMENQMDWLTAWRINRYANGMLLGAPFFHEAPNRDAKKAHYEQSKQAQEEKQQAVLKKRKAQWNEYIIKGEKTPPVLTPGVPDFDPETAQNQLREAAAEFGRDYRGESREQSNLKQFAIETLAYHMLYMWDSNDDVKEYQQMKMAGEALVKPLFRPAPVGKTGQQESPESLLVALYDNQVHDSRAWFMYSILDTREPEGGYFRYRIIYFGTECNKPLSPLTIAGNVVGSTTPVGAALLFLKDKKVGNMLSDAADKVPVTTWEVTARYLTSGELITLLAGPEYRKAFTHNVGEVTRQQREFLKERRLQMTKDDLKARWAGKTLEPTPFKEPEK
;
A
#
# COMPACT_ATOMS: atom_id res chain seq x y z
N MET A 1 29.36 -2.50 -30.48
CA MET A 1 28.39 -1.91 -31.43
C MET A 1 27.55 -3.03 -32.02
N SER A 2 26.41 -3.26 -31.39
CA SER A 2 25.16 -3.69 -32.02
C SER A 2 24.10 -2.99 -31.18
N GLU A 3 23.60 -1.86 -31.69
CA GLU A 3 22.43 -1.19 -31.13
C GLU A 3 21.29 -2.20 -31.17
N ILE A 4 20.92 -2.71 -30.00
CA ILE A 4 19.62 -3.34 -29.82
C ILE A 4 18.65 -2.17 -29.87
N THR A 5 18.09 -1.94 -31.05
CA THR A 5 16.93 -1.09 -31.25
C THR A 5 15.85 -1.54 -30.28
N TYR A 6 15.59 -0.72 -29.27
CA TYR A 6 14.45 -0.83 -28.37
C TYR A 6 13.21 -0.71 -29.26
N GLU A 7 12.56 -1.83 -29.62
CA GLU A 7 11.19 -1.77 -30.09
C GLU A 7 10.41 -1.09 -28.96
N MET A 8 9.92 0.11 -29.21
CA MET A 8 9.07 0.82 -28.26
C MET A 8 7.80 -0.03 -28.08
N THR A 9 7.78 -0.89 -27.06
CA THR A 9 6.57 -1.58 -26.63
C THR A 9 5.52 -0.51 -26.38
N GLN A 10 4.43 -0.55 -27.16
CA GLN A 10 3.35 0.40 -27.05
C GLN A 10 2.76 0.31 -25.64
N LYS A 11 2.96 1.36 -24.84
CA LYS A 11 2.45 1.42 -23.47
C LYS A 11 0.96 1.72 -23.48
N ASP A 12 0.21 1.00 -22.68
CA ASP A 12 -1.18 1.31 -22.43
C ASP A 12 -1.34 2.68 -21.74
N ASN A 13 -2.36 3.42 -22.19
CA ASN A 13 -2.76 4.67 -21.57
C ASN A 13 -3.40 4.44 -20.19
N VAL A 14 -3.16 5.37 -19.26
CA VAL A 14 -3.77 5.36 -17.93
C VAL A 14 -5.24 5.78 -18.00
N TRP A 15 -5.97 5.72 -16.89
CA TRP A 15 -7.31 6.28 -16.78
C TRP A 15 -7.33 7.57 -15.95
N LEU A 16 -8.32 8.39 -16.24
CA LEU A 16 -8.66 9.65 -15.60
C LEU A 16 -9.98 9.49 -14.83
N PRO A 17 -10.17 10.22 -13.72
CA PRO A 17 -11.38 10.06 -12.93
C PRO A 17 -12.59 10.65 -13.64
N ALA A 18 -13.74 10.01 -13.43
CA ALA A 18 -15.04 10.50 -13.88
C ALA A 18 -15.44 11.79 -13.14
N ALA A 19 -16.48 12.47 -13.61
CA ALA A 19 -17.04 13.59 -12.87
C ALA A 19 -17.54 13.11 -11.52
N PHE A 20 -17.17 13.83 -10.45
CA PHE A 20 -17.60 13.47 -9.12
C PHE A 20 -18.97 14.08 -8.82
N PRO A 21 -19.98 13.28 -8.42
CA PRO A 21 -21.34 13.76 -8.19
C PRO A 21 -21.44 14.61 -6.93
N ALA A 22 -22.27 15.66 -6.98
CA ALA A 22 -22.54 16.55 -5.83
C ALA A 22 -23.07 15.80 -4.60
N GLN A 23 -23.80 14.71 -4.81
CA GLN A 23 -24.39 13.87 -3.76
C GLN A 23 -23.47 12.75 -3.24
N GLY A 24 -22.24 12.62 -3.77
CA GLY A 24 -21.37 11.48 -3.51
C GLY A 24 -21.82 10.20 -4.22
N ARG A 25 -21.08 9.10 -4.03
CA ARG A 25 -21.29 7.83 -4.75
C ARG A 25 -21.98 6.72 -3.96
N LEU A 26 -22.52 7.00 -2.79
CA LEU A 26 -23.29 5.98 -2.07
C LEU A 26 -24.62 5.70 -2.81
N PRO A 27 -25.08 4.45 -2.88
CA PRO A 27 -26.31 4.12 -3.58
C PRO A 27 -27.50 4.76 -2.87
N THR A 28 -28.28 5.54 -3.62
CA THR A 28 -29.53 6.15 -3.14
C THR A 28 -30.75 5.31 -3.51
N GLN A 29 -30.64 4.48 -4.57
CA GLN A 29 -31.75 3.71 -5.11
C GLN A 29 -31.74 2.23 -4.71
N ARG A 30 -32.92 1.73 -4.33
CA ARG A 30 -33.12 0.35 -3.86
C ARG A 30 -32.74 -0.72 -4.88
N TYR A 31 -32.94 -0.46 -6.18
CA TYR A 31 -32.67 -1.46 -7.20
C TYR A 31 -31.15 -1.68 -7.38
N LEU A 32 -30.30 -0.66 -7.13
CA LEU A 32 -28.83 -0.80 -7.13
C LEU A 32 -28.40 -1.78 -6.03
N VAL A 33 -29.00 -1.66 -4.84
CA VAL A 33 -28.78 -2.60 -3.74
C VAL A 33 -29.24 -4.01 -4.11
N ARG A 34 -30.36 -4.16 -4.83
CA ARG A 34 -30.80 -5.46 -5.35
C ARG A 34 -29.82 -6.04 -6.36
N GLN A 35 -29.22 -5.23 -7.23
CA GLN A 35 -28.22 -5.68 -8.20
C GLN A 35 -26.93 -6.15 -7.52
N ASN A 36 -26.45 -5.42 -6.52
CA ASN A 36 -25.32 -5.86 -5.70
C ASN A 36 -25.62 -7.20 -4.99
N CYS A 37 -26.78 -7.33 -4.33
CA CYS A 37 -27.24 -8.60 -3.75
C CYS A 37 -27.37 -9.70 -4.82
N TYR A 38 -27.78 -9.33 -6.05
CA TYR A 38 -27.91 -10.27 -7.15
C TYR A 38 -26.55 -10.87 -7.51
N ARG A 39 -25.49 -10.06 -7.57
CA ARG A 39 -24.11 -10.47 -7.87
C ARG A 39 -23.50 -11.32 -6.76
N GLN A 40 -23.78 -10.99 -5.49
CA GLN A 40 -23.36 -11.83 -4.35
C GLN A 40 -23.90 -13.26 -4.50
N ALA A 41 -25.19 -13.40 -4.87
CA ALA A 41 -25.83 -14.70 -5.05
C ALA A 41 -25.58 -15.36 -6.42
N SER A 42 -24.59 -14.92 -7.22
CA SER A 42 -24.40 -15.42 -8.59
C SER A 42 -24.14 -16.93 -8.64
N ASP A 43 -23.34 -17.47 -7.72
CA ASP A 43 -22.94 -18.87 -7.73
C ASP A 43 -24.09 -19.77 -7.26
N GLU A 44 -24.87 -19.29 -6.28
CA GLU A 44 -26.09 -19.95 -5.81
C GLU A 44 -27.13 -20.04 -6.94
N LYS A 45 -27.23 -18.99 -7.76
CA LYS A 45 -28.09 -18.96 -8.95
C LYS A 45 -27.57 -19.84 -10.08
N ALA A 46 -26.27 -19.82 -10.35
CA ALA A 46 -25.65 -20.69 -11.34
C ALA A 46 -25.91 -22.16 -10.98
N TYR A 47 -25.70 -22.52 -9.72
CA TYR A 47 -26.00 -23.86 -9.21
C TYR A 47 -27.49 -24.22 -9.31
N HIS A 48 -28.39 -23.29 -8.97
CA HIS A 48 -29.84 -23.51 -9.16
C HIS A 48 -30.20 -23.74 -10.63
N GLN A 49 -29.57 -23.00 -11.54
CA GLN A 49 -29.77 -23.15 -12.98
C GLN A 49 -29.26 -24.52 -13.46
N GLU A 50 -28.09 -24.96 -13.02
CA GLU A 50 -27.55 -26.30 -13.31
C GLU A 50 -28.52 -27.40 -12.89
N LEU A 51 -29.09 -27.30 -11.68
CA LEU A 51 -30.07 -28.26 -11.20
C LEU A 51 -31.38 -28.23 -12.00
N CYS A 52 -31.83 -27.05 -12.43
CA CYS A 52 -33.01 -26.92 -13.29
C CYS A 52 -32.78 -27.56 -14.67
N LEU A 53 -31.61 -27.33 -15.27
CA LEU A 53 -31.23 -27.91 -16.54
C LEU A 53 -31.11 -29.44 -16.45
N ALA A 54 -30.45 -29.94 -15.41
CA ALA A 54 -30.33 -31.38 -15.17
C ALA A 54 -31.68 -32.08 -14.96
N ALA A 55 -32.65 -31.38 -14.35
CA ALA A 55 -34.01 -31.89 -14.15
C ALA A 55 -34.96 -31.63 -15.33
N ASN A 56 -34.51 -30.92 -16.37
CA ASN A 56 -35.33 -30.41 -17.47
C ASN A 56 -36.62 -29.69 -17.02
N ARG A 57 -36.58 -29.00 -15.88
CA ARG A 57 -37.69 -28.23 -15.31
C ARG A 57 -37.17 -27.27 -14.24
N ARG A 58 -37.95 -26.25 -13.90
CA ARG A 58 -37.63 -25.43 -12.73
C ARG A 58 -37.77 -26.26 -11.44
N VAL A 59 -36.67 -26.40 -10.70
CA VAL A 59 -36.67 -27.04 -9.38
C VAL A 59 -36.78 -25.99 -8.28
N GLY A 60 -37.11 -26.42 -7.06
CA GLY A 60 -37.07 -25.54 -5.88
C GLY A 60 -35.66 -24.99 -5.64
N LEU A 61 -35.57 -23.84 -4.97
CA LEU A 61 -34.27 -23.25 -4.65
C LEU A 61 -33.45 -24.20 -3.77
N PRO A 62 -32.22 -24.57 -4.18
CA PRO A 62 -31.38 -25.45 -3.38
C PRO A 62 -30.91 -24.74 -2.11
N CYS A 63 -30.80 -25.48 -1.01
CA CYS A 63 -30.12 -24.99 0.18
C CYS A 63 -28.61 -25.01 -0.08
N CYS A 64 -28.05 -23.86 -0.46
CA CYS A 64 -26.63 -23.70 -0.77
C CYS A 64 -26.13 -22.31 -0.34
N LYS A 65 -24.82 -22.17 -0.20
CA LYS A 65 -24.19 -20.90 0.14
C LYS A 65 -22.80 -20.74 -0.45
N THR A 66 -22.44 -19.51 -0.75
CA THR A 66 -21.08 -19.09 -1.09
C THR A 66 -20.53 -18.23 0.03
N LEU A 67 -19.24 -18.38 0.34
CA LEU A 67 -18.56 -17.58 1.35
C LEU A 67 -18.03 -16.30 0.70
N HIS A 68 -18.24 -15.16 1.35
CA HIS A 68 -17.71 -13.86 0.94
C HIS A 68 -16.75 -13.39 2.02
N VAL A 69 -15.47 -13.24 1.67
CA VAL A 69 -14.39 -12.90 2.60
C VAL A 69 -13.75 -11.58 2.14
N SER A 70 -13.76 -10.58 3.02
CA SER A 70 -13.14 -9.29 2.73
C SER A 70 -11.89 -9.09 3.59
N LEU A 71 -10.77 -8.71 2.97
CA LEU A 71 -9.47 -8.51 3.64
C LEU A 71 -9.02 -7.07 3.47
N PHE A 72 -8.59 -6.42 4.55
CA PHE A 72 -8.27 -4.99 4.59
C PHE A 72 -6.88 -4.79 5.15
N PHE A 73 -5.90 -4.50 4.29
CA PHE A 73 -4.51 -4.25 4.64
C PHE A 73 -4.26 -2.74 4.75
N ASP A 74 -4.07 -2.22 5.95
CA ASP A 74 -3.90 -0.77 6.13
C ASP A 74 -2.48 -0.28 5.80
N GLY A 75 -2.34 1.03 5.56
CA GLY A 75 -1.07 1.64 5.20
C GLY A 75 -0.09 1.71 6.37
N THR A 76 1.21 1.82 6.08
CA THR A 76 2.26 1.97 7.10
C THR A 76 1.94 3.08 8.10
N GLY A 77 2.08 2.79 9.39
CA GLY A 77 1.82 3.75 10.46
C GLY A 77 0.35 3.93 10.81
N ASN A 78 -0.59 3.32 10.07
CA ASN A 78 -2.03 3.42 10.33
C ASN A 78 -2.56 2.24 11.12
N ASN A 79 -3.47 2.53 12.05
CA ASN A 79 -4.01 1.55 12.98
C ASN A 79 -5.43 1.91 13.40
N LEU A 80 -6.41 1.14 12.93
CA LEU A 80 -7.82 1.27 13.27
C LEU A 80 -8.08 1.55 14.75
N TYR A 81 -7.43 0.83 15.67
CA TYR A 81 -7.69 1.01 17.10
C TYR A 81 -7.29 2.41 17.56
N ASN A 82 -6.10 2.85 17.15
CA ASN A 82 -5.63 4.20 17.44
C ASN A 82 -6.52 5.25 16.77
N ASP A 83 -6.72 5.12 15.47
CA ASP A 83 -7.26 6.19 14.63
C ASP A 83 -8.76 6.42 14.84
N LEU A 84 -9.50 5.41 15.30
CA LEU A 84 -10.93 5.51 15.64
C LEU A 84 -11.21 5.73 17.13
N TYR A 85 -10.36 5.22 18.03
CA TYR A 85 -10.70 5.15 19.46
C TYR A 85 -9.73 5.88 20.40
N GLN A 86 -8.56 6.31 19.92
CA GLN A 86 -7.54 6.97 20.77
C GLN A 86 -7.15 8.36 20.26
N ALA A 87 -7.01 8.52 18.94
CA ALA A 87 -6.63 9.78 18.31
C ALA A 87 -7.70 10.86 18.53
N VAL A 88 -7.27 12.12 18.67
CA VAL A 88 -8.17 13.27 18.75
C VAL A 88 -7.55 14.42 17.94
N PRO A 89 -8.19 14.85 16.83
CA PRO A 89 -9.38 14.25 16.22
C PRO A 89 -9.12 12.83 15.68
N ASN A 90 -10.19 12.05 15.49
CA ASN A 90 -10.10 10.76 14.79
C ASN A 90 -9.65 10.99 13.34
N HIS A 91 -8.86 10.07 12.80
CA HIS A 91 -8.34 10.17 11.43
C HIS A 91 -8.20 8.80 10.74
N PRO A 92 -9.28 8.01 10.64
CA PRO A 92 -9.22 6.69 10.01
C PRO A 92 -8.88 6.77 8.52
N THR A 93 -8.11 5.81 8.05
CA THR A 93 -7.84 5.61 6.61
C THR A 93 -9.10 5.17 5.87
N ASN A 94 -9.06 5.25 4.54
CA ASN A 94 -10.12 4.74 3.68
C ASN A 94 -10.25 3.21 3.78
N VAL A 95 -9.16 2.48 4.08
CA VAL A 95 -9.21 1.04 4.36
C VAL A 95 -10.06 0.76 5.60
N VAL A 96 -9.87 1.54 6.67
CA VAL A 96 -10.68 1.45 7.90
C VAL A 96 -12.15 1.78 7.62
N ARG A 97 -12.43 2.87 6.90
CA ARG A 97 -13.82 3.26 6.54
C ARG A 97 -14.53 2.17 5.74
N LEU A 98 -13.85 1.59 4.73
CA LEU A 98 -14.39 0.47 3.94
C LEU A 98 -14.59 -0.79 4.80
N PHE A 99 -13.67 -1.09 5.73
CA PHE A 99 -13.84 -2.19 6.67
C PHE A 99 -15.08 -2.02 7.57
N GLN A 100 -15.31 -0.81 8.10
CA GLN A 100 -16.51 -0.49 8.86
C GLN A 100 -17.78 -0.63 7.99
N ALA A 101 -17.71 -0.17 6.74
CA ALA A 101 -18.75 -0.26 5.74
C ALA A 101 -18.94 -1.66 5.13
N THR A 102 -18.21 -2.68 5.59
CA THR A 102 -18.35 -4.05 5.08
C THR A 102 -19.15 -4.92 6.02
N ILE A 103 -20.00 -5.77 5.46
CA ILE A 103 -20.77 -6.80 6.16
C ILE A 103 -19.83 -7.97 6.47
N GLY A 104 -19.81 -8.40 7.73
CA GLY A 104 -19.21 -9.68 8.06
C GLY A 104 -18.83 -9.85 9.52
N ALA A 105 -18.83 -11.11 9.94
CA ALA A 105 -18.14 -11.56 11.13
C ALA A 105 -16.62 -11.63 10.87
N GLY A 106 -15.82 -12.06 11.85
CA GLY A 106 -14.39 -12.32 11.63
C GLY A 106 -13.54 -11.73 12.73
N TYR A 107 -12.60 -10.85 12.36
CA TYR A 107 -11.62 -10.30 13.30
C TYR A 107 -11.12 -8.91 12.89
N ALA A 108 -10.94 -8.01 13.86
CA ALA A 108 -10.28 -6.73 13.65
C ALA A 108 -8.95 -6.71 14.42
N GLY A 109 -7.81 -6.82 13.72
CA GLY A 109 -6.50 -6.89 14.35
C GLY A 109 -6.22 -5.66 15.23
N GLY A 110 -5.72 -5.88 16.44
CA GLY A 110 -5.47 -4.82 17.43
C GLY A 110 -6.72 -4.16 18.03
N ALA A 111 -7.93 -4.50 17.56
CA ALA A 111 -9.19 -3.89 17.97
C ALA A 111 -10.23 -4.92 18.46
N SER A 112 -9.75 -6.05 18.99
CA SER A 112 -10.60 -7.11 19.53
C SER A 112 -11.57 -6.58 20.61
N GLY A 113 -12.82 -7.04 20.58
CA GLY A 113 -13.88 -6.62 21.50
C GLY A 113 -14.58 -5.30 21.14
N LYS A 114 -14.16 -4.60 20.08
CA LYS A 114 -14.88 -3.42 19.56
C LYS A 114 -16.09 -3.83 18.71
N PRO A 115 -17.17 -3.01 18.66
CA PRO A 115 -18.42 -3.33 17.96
C PRO A 115 -18.29 -3.10 16.43
N LEU A 116 -17.33 -3.78 15.80
CA LEU A 116 -16.98 -3.61 14.38
C LEU A 116 -17.46 -4.75 13.49
N LEU A 117 -17.88 -5.87 14.08
CA LEU A 117 -18.18 -7.12 13.40
C LEU A 117 -19.66 -7.46 13.51
N ASP A 118 -20.20 -8.07 12.47
CA ASP A 118 -21.55 -8.64 12.48
C ASP A 118 -21.53 -10.06 13.08
N ASP A 119 -22.69 -10.54 13.50
CA ASP A 119 -22.84 -11.91 13.99
C ASP A 119 -22.91 -12.94 12.85
N VAL A 120 -22.29 -14.11 13.05
CA VAL A 120 -22.18 -15.17 12.03
C VAL A 120 -23.57 -15.71 11.68
N GLU A 121 -24.43 -15.98 12.67
CA GLU A 121 -25.75 -16.56 12.44
C GLU A 121 -26.68 -15.56 11.75
N SER A 122 -26.65 -14.31 12.23
CA SER A 122 -27.47 -13.20 11.72
C SER A 122 -27.24 -12.92 10.23
N THR A 123 -26.02 -13.15 9.75
CA THR A 123 -25.63 -12.98 8.34
C THR A 123 -25.73 -14.26 7.51
N GLY A 124 -26.35 -15.32 8.05
CA GLY A 124 -26.52 -16.62 7.39
C GLY A 124 -25.22 -17.43 7.26
N GLY A 125 -24.17 -17.06 7.99
CA GLY A 125 -22.86 -17.70 7.96
C GLY A 125 -22.20 -17.65 6.59
N LYS A 126 -22.37 -16.52 5.87
CA LYS A 126 -21.84 -16.30 4.52
C LYS A 126 -20.75 -15.22 4.46
N TYR A 127 -20.80 -14.21 5.33
CA TYR A 127 -20.01 -13.00 5.18
C TYR A 127 -18.96 -12.87 6.29
N PHE A 128 -17.71 -12.65 5.88
CA PHE A 128 -16.57 -12.51 6.77
C PHE A 128 -15.71 -11.32 6.36
N LYS A 129 -15.12 -10.63 7.32
CA LYS A 129 -14.20 -9.53 7.10
C LYS A 129 -13.06 -9.54 8.12
N TYR A 130 -11.88 -9.15 7.66
CA TYR A 130 -10.68 -9.10 8.47
C TYR A 130 -9.91 -7.81 8.23
N TYR A 131 -9.61 -7.09 9.31
CA TYR A 131 -8.74 -5.92 9.29
C TYR A 131 -7.33 -6.30 9.75
N ILE A 132 -6.34 -5.90 8.96
CA ILE A 132 -4.91 -6.12 9.18
C ILE A 132 -4.26 -4.74 9.41
N PRO A 133 -3.74 -4.45 10.62
CA PRO A 133 -3.06 -3.21 10.92
C PRO A 133 -1.85 -2.96 10.02
N GLY A 134 -1.58 -1.70 9.71
CA GLY A 134 -0.41 -1.33 8.93
C GLY A 134 0.89 -1.70 9.64
N VAL A 135 1.91 -2.01 8.85
CA VAL A 135 3.29 -2.20 9.32
C VAL A 135 3.80 -0.97 10.07
N GLY A 136 4.65 -1.20 11.09
CA GLY A 136 5.09 -0.14 12.00
C GLY A 136 4.09 0.24 13.08
N THR A 137 2.96 -0.48 13.18
CA THR A 137 1.96 -0.29 14.24
C THR A 137 1.68 -1.59 14.99
N PRO A 138 1.15 -1.51 16.23
CA PRO A 138 0.81 -2.68 17.02
C PRO A 138 -0.19 -3.62 16.33
N PHE A 139 0.17 -4.89 16.26
CA PHE A 139 -0.70 -6.02 15.96
C PHE A 139 -0.50 -7.15 17.01
N PRO A 140 -1.12 -7.02 18.20
CA PRO A 140 -0.84 -7.89 19.35
C PRO A 140 -1.11 -9.39 19.11
N GLU A 141 -2.05 -9.72 18.24
CA GLU A 141 -2.39 -11.10 17.88
C GLU A 141 -1.23 -11.84 17.21
N ILE A 142 -0.30 -11.11 16.60
CA ILE A 142 0.95 -11.66 16.06
C ILE A 142 2.16 -11.29 16.93
N ASP A 143 1.99 -10.86 18.17
CA ASP A 143 3.07 -10.44 19.07
C ASP A 143 3.89 -9.23 18.57
N ASP A 144 3.28 -8.40 17.71
CA ASP A 144 3.81 -7.09 17.31
C ASP A 144 3.16 -6.04 18.20
N LEU A 145 3.85 -5.57 19.24
CA LEU A 145 3.18 -4.88 20.35
C LEU A 145 3.23 -3.35 20.26
N ASP A 146 4.22 -2.78 19.56
CA ASP A 146 4.56 -1.37 19.66
C ASP A 146 4.70 -0.72 18.29
N TYR A 147 4.52 0.59 18.26
CA TYR A 147 4.97 1.36 17.11
C TYR A 147 6.49 1.24 17.02
N SER A 148 7.01 1.07 15.81
CA SER A 148 8.44 0.84 15.64
C SER A 148 8.96 1.54 14.41
N THR A 149 10.08 2.25 14.57
CA THR A 149 10.81 2.82 13.44
C THR A 149 11.19 1.73 12.45
N SER A 150 11.58 0.53 12.91
CA SER A 150 11.91 -0.57 12.00
C SER A 150 10.71 -1.08 11.19
N GLY A 151 9.50 -1.07 11.74
CA GLY A 151 8.29 -1.37 10.98
C GLY A 151 7.84 -0.21 10.07
N LEU A 152 7.99 1.05 10.51
CA LEU A 152 7.67 2.23 9.68
C LEU A 152 8.63 2.38 8.50
N ALA A 153 9.89 2.07 8.73
CA ALA A 153 10.98 2.23 7.79
C ALA A 153 11.07 0.99 6.91
N PHE A 154 11.23 -0.21 7.48
CA PHE A 154 11.51 -1.43 6.72
C PHE A 154 10.30 -2.34 6.48
N ALA A 155 9.11 -1.99 6.99
CA ALA A 155 7.94 -2.88 7.09
C ALA A 155 8.28 -4.28 7.57
N ASN A 156 9.12 -4.31 8.61
CA ASN A 156 9.26 -5.50 9.41
C ASN A 156 7.86 -6.02 9.80
N ARG A 157 7.69 -7.35 9.82
CA ARG A 157 6.41 -8.03 10.07
C ARG A 157 5.37 -7.92 8.94
N GLY A 158 5.73 -7.46 7.74
CA GLY A 158 4.85 -7.50 6.55
C GLY A 158 4.52 -8.91 6.08
N GLU A 159 5.51 -9.82 6.02
CA GLU A 159 5.28 -11.24 5.72
C GLU A 159 4.30 -11.89 6.71
N ASP A 160 4.44 -11.58 8.00
CA ASP A 160 3.55 -12.11 9.05
C ASP A 160 2.10 -11.67 8.84
N ARG A 161 1.88 -10.41 8.44
CA ARG A 161 0.54 -9.85 8.12
C ARG A 161 -0.09 -10.55 6.92
N ILE A 162 0.69 -10.81 5.86
CA ILE A 162 0.23 -11.52 4.67
C ILE A 162 -0.10 -12.99 5.02
N ASN A 163 0.78 -13.67 5.75
CA ASN A 163 0.57 -15.04 6.21
C ASN A 163 -0.66 -15.15 7.14
N TRP A 164 -0.86 -14.17 8.01
CA TRP A 164 -2.02 -14.10 8.88
C TRP A 164 -3.32 -14.01 8.06
N ALA A 165 -3.32 -13.21 7.00
CA ALA A 165 -4.44 -13.09 6.07
C ALA A 165 -4.71 -14.40 5.32
N LEU A 166 -3.68 -15.13 4.86
CA LEU A 166 -3.84 -16.48 4.29
C LEU A 166 -4.50 -17.43 5.30
N LEU A 167 -4.04 -17.42 6.56
CA LEU A 167 -4.65 -18.22 7.63
C LEU A 167 -6.10 -17.82 7.92
N ARG A 168 -6.54 -16.60 7.60
CA ARG A 168 -7.97 -16.24 7.73
C ARG A 168 -8.87 -17.02 6.79
N LEU A 169 -8.38 -17.50 5.65
CA LEU A 169 -9.14 -18.39 4.78
C LEU A 169 -9.44 -19.73 5.48
N ILE A 170 -8.49 -20.24 6.26
CA ILE A 170 -8.68 -21.42 7.11
C ILE A 170 -9.62 -21.10 8.29
N ASP A 171 -9.46 -19.94 8.95
CA ASP A 171 -10.32 -19.50 10.05
C ASP A 171 -11.80 -19.44 9.63
N VAL A 172 -12.10 -18.88 8.45
CA VAL A 172 -13.44 -18.87 7.86
C VAL A 172 -13.99 -20.29 7.72
N LEU A 173 -13.18 -21.22 7.20
CA LEU A 173 -13.62 -22.61 7.05
C LEU A 173 -13.81 -23.31 8.39
N LYS A 174 -12.96 -23.07 9.40
CA LYS A 174 -13.18 -23.59 10.76
C LYS A 174 -14.52 -23.11 11.33
N ARG A 175 -14.83 -21.82 11.18
CA ARG A 175 -16.08 -21.24 11.68
C ARG A 175 -17.29 -21.86 11.01
N VAL A 176 -17.22 -22.03 9.69
CA VAL A 176 -18.35 -22.52 8.89
C VAL A 176 -18.56 -24.02 9.00
N LEU A 177 -17.48 -24.81 9.06
CA LEU A 177 -17.53 -26.27 8.97
C LEU A 177 -17.62 -26.96 10.34
N VAL A 178 -16.96 -26.40 11.36
CA VAL A 178 -16.86 -27.04 12.69
C VAL A 178 -17.23 -26.14 13.85
N ASN A 179 -17.71 -24.91 13.59
CA ASN A 179 -18.09 -23.93 14.61
C ASN A 179 -16.96 -23.61 15.60
N ASP A 180 -15.74 -23.49 15.08
CA ASP A 180 -14.52 -23.17 15.83
C ASP A 180 -13.74 -22.05 15.13
N LYS A 181 -12.74 -21.46 15.79
CA LYS A 181 -11.84 -20.45 15.22
C LYS A 181 -10.39 -20.85 15.38
N ILE A 182 -9.47 -20.20 14.68
CA ILE A 182 -8.05 -20.30 15.01
C ILE A 182 -7.82 -19.40 16.23
N ASP A 183 -7.33 -19.96 17.33
CA ASP A 183 -6.89 -19.17 18.49
C ASP A 183 -5.53 -18.52 18.22
N ASP A 184 -5.21 -17.47 18.97
CA ASP A 184 -4.02 -16.64 18.71
C ASP A 184 -2.70 -17.41 18.92
N ASP A 185 -2.66 -18.38 19.84
CA ASP A 185 -1.47 -19.22 20.05
C ASP A 185 -1.23 -20.18 18.88
N ALA A 186 -2.28 -20.88 18.44
CA ALA A 186 -2.22 -21.72 17.25
C ALA A 186 -1.86 -20.90 16.00
N CYS A 187 -2.43 -19.68 15.88
CA CYS A 187 -2.10 -18.77 14.78
C CYS A 187 -0.61 -18.42 14.79
N ARG A 188 -0.04 -18.00 15.93
CA ARG A 188 1.38 -17.65 16.03
C ARG A 188 2.29 -18.82 15.67
N LYS A 189 1.97 -20.04 16.10
CA LYS A 189 2.69 -21.27 15.71
C LYS A 189 2.65 -21.52 14.21
N SER A 190 1.49 -21.32 13.58
CA SER A 190 1.38 -21.43 12.12
C SER A 190 2.15 -20.31 11.41
N LEU A 191 2.15 -19.08 11.92
CA LEU A 191 2.96 -17.99 11.35
C LEU A 191 4.45 -18.31 11.41
N GLU A 192 4.95 -18.80 12.54
CA GLU A 192 6.34 -19.25 12.69
C GLU A 192 6.66 -20.36 11.68
N ALA A 193 5.77 -21.34 11.51
CA ALA A 193 5.92 -22.42 10.54
C ALA A 193 5.83 -21.96 9.07
N MET A 194 5.14 -20.86 8.79
CA MET A 194 5.02 -20.25 7.46
C MET A 194 6.17 -19.28 7.15
N SER A 195 6.87 -18.79 8.18
CA SER A 195 7.88 -17.75 8.06
C SER A 195 9.06 -18.16 7.17
N THR A 196 9.64 -17.15 6.52
CA THR A 196 10.90 -17.32 5.81
C THR A 196 12.06 -17.21 6.80
N THR A 197 12.76 -18.31 7.07
CA THR A 197 13.89 -18.30 8.03
C THR A 197 15.19 -17.84 7.37
N TRP A 198 16.01 -17.06 8.09
CA TRP A 198 17.36 -16.70 7.65
C TRP A 198 18.25 -17.91 7.37
N LEU A 199 18.14 -18.97 8.17
CA LEU A 199 18.89 -20.23 7.99
C LEU A 199 18.59 -20.92 6.65
N THR A 200 17.40 -20.66 6.07
CA THR A 200 16.98 -21.18 4.76
C THR A 200 17.03 -20.12 3.65
N GLN A 201 17.37 -18.87 3.97
CA GLN A 201 17.68 -17.78 3.04
C GLN A 201 16.66 -17.60 1.90
N GLY A 202 15.37 -17.60 2.21
CA GLY A 202 14.31 -17.44 1.20
C GLY A 202 13.96 -18.70 0.41
N ILE A 203 14.79 -19.76 0.46
CA ILE A 203 14.59 -21.00 -0.30
C ILE A 203 13.37 -21.78 0.20
N SER A 204 13.02 -21.66 1.49
CA SER A 204 11.91 -22.38 2.09
C SER A 204 10.61 -21.58 2.23
N GLY A 205 10.57 -20.27 2.00
CA GLY A 205 9.39 -19.44 2.33
C GLY A 205 8.10 -19.92 1.65
N VAL A 206 8.14 -20.07 0.32
CA VAL A 206 7.02 -20.64 -0.47
C VAL A 206 6.67 -22.06 0.00
N HIS A 207 7.69 -22.88 0.24
CA HIS A 207 7.50 -24.28 0.68
C HIS A 207 6.87 -24.38 2.08
N ASN A 208 7.29 -23.51 3.00
CA ASN A 208 6.82 -23.40 4.38
C ASN A 208 5.35 -22.96 4.38
N ARG A 209 5.05 -21.87 3.66
CA ARG A 209 3.67 -21.38 3.47
C ARG A 209 2.78 -22.46 2.88
N TYR A 210 3.22 -23.07 1.78
CA TYR A 210 2.48 -24.16 1.13
C TYR A 210 2.27 -25.32 2.12
N GLY A 211 3.32 -25.80 2.78
CA GLY A 211 3.28 -26.95 3.68
C GLY A 211 2.37 -26.75 4.90
N GLU A 212 2.48 -25.62 5.58
CA GLU A 212 1.67 -25.32 6.76
C GLU A 212 0.22 -25.00 6.40
N PHE A 213 -0.03 -24.15 5.38
CA PHE A 213 -1.39 -23.86 4.92
C PHE A 213 -2.11 -25.15 4.53
N TYR A 214 -1.41 -26.00 3.79
CA TYR A 214 -1.91 -27.29 3.36
C TYR A 214 -2.25 -28.22 4.53
N LYS A 215 -1.35 -28.31 5.51
CA LYS A 215 -1.55 -29.09 6.74
C LYS A 215 -2.81 -28.62 7.48
N GLN A 216 -3.01 -27.30 7.61
CA GLN A 216 -4.20 -26.74 8.23
C GLN A 216 -5.47 -27.03 7.42
N PHE A 217 -5.43 -26.89 6.10
CA PHE A 217 -6.54 -27.20 5.20
C PHE A 217 -6.93 -28.69 5.25
N ALA A 218 -5.95 -29.59 5.28
CA ALA A 218 -6.17 -31.04 5.30
C ALA A 218 -6.97 -31.52 6.54
N HIS A 219 -6.83 -30.85 7.69
CA HIS A 219 -7.64 -31.14 8.88
C HIS A 219 -9.15 -30.90 8.67
N LEU A 220 -9.52 -30.05 7.70
CA LEU A 220 -10.89 -29.72 7.37
C LEU A 220 -11.47 -30.59 6.25
N LYS A 221 -10.65 -31.44 5.61
CA LYS A 221 -11.02 -32.22 4.42
C LYS A 221 -12.33 -33.00 4.57
N ARG A 222 -12.51 -33.71 5.70
CA ARG A 222 -13.72 -34.51 5.94
C ARG A 222 -14.99 -33.65 5.93
N GLU A 223 -14.95 -32.54 6.66
CA GLU A 223 -16.11 -31.65 6.81
C GLU A 223 -16.35 -30.84 5.54
N LEU A 224 -15.28 -30.47 4.83
CA LEU A 224 -15.37 -29.84 3.52
C LEU A 224 -16.06 -30.77 2.52
N LYS A 225 -15.66 -32.04 2.45
CA LYS A 225 -16.30 -33.05 1.60
C LYS A 225 -17.79 -33.18 1.90
N ILE A 226 -18.17 -33.21 3.18
CA ILE A 226 -19.57 -33.27 3.60
C ILE A 226 -20.32 -31.99 3.16
N ALA A 227 -19.74 -30.81 3.38
CA ALA A 227 -20.34 -29.53 3.01
C ALA A 227 -20.47 -29.34 1.50
N ARG A 228 -19.51 -29.84 0.70
CA ARG A 228 -19.52 -29.80 -0.76
C ARG A 228 -20.44 -30.86 -1.36
N GLY A 229 -20.51 -32.06 -0.80
CA GLY A 229 -21.31 -33.20 -1.29
C GLY A 229 -22.81 -33.16 -0.98
N GLN A 230 -23.37 -32.02 -0.55
CA GLN A 230 -24.72 -31.85 0.00
C GLN A 230 -24.91 -32.55 1.37
N PRO A 231 -24.71 -31.82 2.51
CA PRO A 231 -24.63 -32.41 3.86
C PRO A 231 -25.96 -32.92 4.46
N GLY A 232 -27.06 -32.88 3.70
CA GLY A 232 -28.40 -33.29 4.11
C GLY A 232 -29.52 -32.40 3.53
N ARG A 233 -30.79 -32.77 3.77
CA ARG A 233 -31.95 -32.01 3.26
C ARG A 233 -32.14 -30.62 3.90
N SER A 234 -31.59 -30.40 5.10
CA SER A 234 -31.72 -29.16 5.88
C SER A 234 -30.43 -28.36 6.04
N LYS A 235 -29.33 -28.78 5.42
CA LYS A 235 -28.02 -28.13 5.54
C LYS A 235 -27.58 -27.58 4.19
N SER A 236 -26.96 -26.39 4.20
CA SER A 236 -26.54 -25.72 2.97
C SER A 236 -25.30 -26.37 2.37
N LYS A 237 -25.35 -26.68 1.07
CA LYS A 237 -24.15 -27.04 0.29
C LYS A 237 -23.24 -25.82 0.14
N LEU A 238 -21.95 -25.99 0.43
CA LEU A 238 -20.94 -24.96 0.21
C LEU A 238 -20.56 -24.90 -1.27
N LEU A 239 -20.58 -23.73 -1.90
CA LEU A 239 -20.31 -23.58 -3.33
C LEU A 239 -18.89 -23.08 -3.65
N GLY A 240 -18.32 -22.26 -2.79
CA GLY A 240 -16.99 -21.68 -2.99
C GLY A 240 -16.72 -20.52 -2.03
N MET A 241 -15.63 -19.81 -2.30
CA MET A 241 -15.18 -18.64 -1.55
C MET A 241 -14.82 -17.49 -2.49
N LYS A 242 -15.42 -16.33 -2.28
CA LYS A 242 -15.18 -15.09 -3.01
C LYS A 242 -14.42 -14.11 -2.14
N LEU A 243 -13.31 -13.60 -2.65
CA LEU A 243 -12.44 -12.67 -1.94
C LEU A 243 -12.62 -11.24 -2.46
N TYR A 244 -12.64 -10.29 -1.53
CA TYR A 244 -12.63 -8.85 -1.79
C TYR A 244 -11.47 -8.26 -0.98
N VAL A 245 -10.39 -7.88 -1.65
CA VAL A 245 -9.14 -7.50 -1.00
C VAL A 245 -8.92 -6.00 -1.20
N TYR A 246 -8.61 -5.31 -0.11
CA TYR A 246 -8.36 -3.86 -0.11
C TYR A 246 -7.01 -3.59 0.53
N GLY A 247 -6.26 -2.64 -0.02
CA GLY A 247 -5.01 -2.20 0.59
C GLY A 247 -4.65 -0.76 0.29
N PHE A 248 -3.94 -0.12 1.21
CA PHE A 248 -3.36 1.22 1.03
C PHE A 248 -1.86 1.17 1.28
N SER A 249 -1.05 1.88 0.48
CA SER A 249 0.39 2.03 0.71
C SER A 249 1.11 0.67 0.69
N ARG A 250 1.89 0.35 1.72
CA ARG A 250 2.46 -0.98 1.92
C ARG A 250 1.41 -2.06 2.15
N GLY A 251 0.25 -1.72 2.72
CA GLY A 251 -0.90 -2.62 2.76
C GLY A 251 -1.44 -2.96 1.37
N ALA A 252 -1.34 -2.06 0.39
CA ALA A 252 -1.64 -2.39 -1.02
C ALA A 252 -0.59 -3.35 -1.60
N ALA A 253 0.69 -3.21 -1.23
CA ALA A 253 1.74 -4.15 -1.62
C ALA A 253 1.54 -5.53 -0.96
N GLU A 254 1.12 -5.57 0.31
CA GLU A 254 0.72 -6.77 1.02
C GLU A 254 -0.49 -7.44 0.36
N ALA A 255 -1.49 -6.66 -0.08
CA ALA A 255 -2.65 -7.17 -0.80
C ALA A 255 -2.28 -7.82 -2.14
N ARG A 256 -1.39 -7.20 -2.92
CA ARG A 256 -0.86 -7.77 -4.18
C ARG A 256 -0.06 -9.04 -3.93
N THR A 257 0.79 -9.01 -2.90
CA THR A 257 1.59 -10.17 -2.47
C THR A 257 0.71 -11.31 -1.99
N PHE A 258 -0.34 -11.01 -1.22
CA PHE A 258 -1.35 -11.98 -0.80
C PHE A 258 -2.00 -12.67 -2.00
N VAL A 259 -2.38 -11.94 -3.04
CA VAL A 259 -2.98 -12.50 -4.25
C VAL A 259 -2.00 -13.40 -5.00
N ASN A 260 -0.72 -13.01 -5.09
CA ASN A 260 0.32 -13.85 -5.67
C ASN A 260 0.57 -15.12 -4.87
N TRP A 261 0.72 -15.02 -3.54
CA TRP A 261 0.90 -16.19 -2.67
C TRP A 261 -0.34 -17.08 -2.63
N LEU A 262 -1.54 -16.53 -2.79
CA LEU A 262 -2.75 -17.32 -2.98
C LEU A 262 -2.68 -18.12 -4.29
N ALA A 263 -2.20 -17.52 -5.38
CA ALA A 263 -2.01 -18.21 -6.66
C ALA A 263 -0.99 -19.35 -6.53
N GLU A 264 0.06 -19.18 -5.73
CA GLU A 264 1.06 -20.23 -5.41
C GLU A 264 0.45 -21.41 -4.63
N LEU A 265 -0.64 -21.21 -3.88
CA LEU A 265 -1.34 -22.27 -3.15
C LEU A 265 -2.33 -23.05 -4.02
N LEU A 266 -2.64 -22.56 -5.22
CA LEU A 266 -3.48 -23.30 -6.17
C LEU A 266 -2.74 -24.54 -6.69
N PRO A 267 -3.47 -25.61 -7.03
CA PRO A 267 -2.83 -26.86 -7.37
C PRO A 267 -1.99 -26.77 -8.64
N PRO A 268 -0.79 -27.36 -8.63
CA PRO A 268 0.06 -27.40 -9.81
C PRO A 268 -0.59 -28.23 -10.90
N THR A 269 -0.35 -27.84 -12.15
CA THR A 269 -0.78 -28.57 -13.34
C THR A 269 0.44 -29.08 -14.09
N GLY A 270 0.28 -30.16 -14.87
CA GLY A 270 1.31 -30.57 -15.83
C GLY A 270 1.44 -29.58 -16.98
N ASP A 271 2.48 -29.73 -17.81
CA ASP A 271 2.77 -28.82 -18.93
C ASP A 271 1.51 -28.55 -19.78
N ASN A 272 1.20 -27.27 -20.01
CA ASN A 272 0.10 -26.73 -20.83
C ASN A 272 -1.35 -26.79 -20.27
N GLN A 273 -1.57 -27.01 -18.98
CA GLN A 273 -2.90 -26.82 -18.37
C GLN A 273 -2.92 -25.62 -17.41
N LYS A 274 -4.05 -24.92 -17.32
CA LYS A 274 -4.21 -23.86 -16.31
C LYS A 274 -4.57 -24.49 -14.96
N PRO A 275 -3.96 -24.06 -13.83
CA PRO A 275 -4.34 -24.53 -12.50
C PRO A 275 -5.83 -24.29 -12.24
N SER A 276 -6.49 -25.29 -11.66
CA SER A 276 -7.87 -25.13 -11.21
C SER A 276 -7.93 -24.08 -10.11
N GLN A 277 -8.89 -23.15 -10.21
CA GLN A 277 -9.10 -22.07 -9.24
C GLN A 277 -9.82 -22.59 -7.99
N CYS A 278 -9.15 -23.49 -7.27
CA CYS A 278 -9.63 -24.05 -6.03
C CYS A 278 -8.49 -24.29 -5.04
N LEU A 279 -8.80 -24.19 -3.76
CA LEU A 279 -7.98 -24.73 -2.70
C LEU A 279 -8.23 -26.23 -2.63
N GLN A 280 -7.17 -27.03 -2.64
CA GLN A 280 -7.30 -28.49 -2.59
C GLN A 280 -6.21 -29.19 -1.80
N ALA A 281 -6.53 -30.42 -1.41
CA ALA A 281 -5.55 -31.36 -0.92
C ALA A 281 -4.48 -31.70 -2.03
N LYS A 282 -3.23 -31.99 -1.68
CA LYS A 282 -2.10 -32.35 -2.52
C LYS A 282 -2.42 -33.73 -3.06
N ASN A 283 -2.41 -33.84 -4.38
CA ASN A 283 -2.85 -35.02 -5.11
C ASN A 283 -4.34 -35.38 -4.85
N GLU A 284 -5.16 -34.41 -4.43
CA GLU A 284 -6.60 -34.61 -4.33
C GLU A 284 -7.22 -34.74 -5.71
N THR A 285 -8.12 -35.71 -5.85
CA THR A 285 -8.85 -35.98 -7.09
C THR A 285 -10.35 -35.95 -6.89
N ASP A 286 -10.82 -35.94 -5.63
CA ASP A 286 -12.22 -35.81 -5.30
C ASP A 286 -12.66 -34.33 -5.37
N PRO A 287 -13.52 -33.94 -6.33
CA PRO A 287 -13.93 -32.55 -6.49
C PRO A 287 -14.72 -32.00 -5.30
N ASP A 288 -15.32 -32.87 -4.47
CA ASP A 288 -15.99 -32.44 -3.24
C ASP A 288 -14.99 -32.13 -2.11
N CYS A 289 -13.72 -32.53 -2.23
CA CYS A 289 -12.67 -32.10 -1.32
C CYS A 289 -12.03 -30.75 -1.73
N ASN A 290 -12.48 -30.17 -2.84
CA ASN A 290 -11.93 -28.94 -3.41
C ASN A 290 -12.87 -27.76 -3.13
N LEU A 291 -12.30 -26.60 -2.81
CA LEU A 291 -13.05 -25.37 -2.59
C LEU A 291 -12.72 -24.35 -3.70
N PRO A 292 -13.65 -24.09 -4.63
CA PRO A 292 -13.48 -23.02 -5.62
C PRO A 292 -13.21 -21.68 -4.94
N ILE A 293 -12.25 -20.92 -5.47
CA ILE A 293 -11.86 -19.63 -4.92
C ILE A 293 -11.58 -18.60 -6.02
N SER A 294 -11.99 -17.36 -5.79
CA SER A 294 -11.74 -16.22 -6.68
C SER A 294 -11.53 -14.93 -5.91
N VAL A 295 -10.74 -14.02 -6.49
CA VAL A 295 -10.63 -12.62 -6.07
C VAL A 295 -11.59 -11.82 -6.94
N GLU A 296 -12.78 -11.56 -6.44
CA GLU A 296 -13.82 -10.81 -7.15
C GLU A 296 -13.46 -9.32 -7.28
N PHE A 297 -12.76 -8.78 -6.28
CA PHE A 297 -12.32 -7.39 -6.27
C PHE A 297 -10.97 -7.25 -5.56
N LEU A 298 -10.05 -6.49 -6.17
CA LEU A 298 -8.80 -6.02 -5.59
C LEU A 298 -8.74 -4.49 -5.67
N GLY A 299 -8.99 -3.82 -4.55
CA GLY A 299 -8.99 -2.36 -4.44
C GLY A 299 -7.70 -1.84 -3.81
N LEU A 300 -6.95 -1.03 -4.53
CA LEU A 300 -5.63 -0.54 -4.12
C LEU A 300 -5.61 0.98 -4.08
N PHE A 301 -5.05 1.54 -3.01
CA PHE A 301 -4.70 2.95 -2.90
C PHE A 301 -3.19 3.10 -2.89
N ASP A 302 -2.66 3.76 -3.92
CA ASP A 302 -1.29 4.24 -4.04
C ASP A 302 -0.23 3.27 -3.52
N THR A 303 -0.06 2.14 -4.23
CA THR A 303 0.83 1.05 -3.80
C THR A 303 2.28 1.52 -3.64
N VAL A 304 2.89 1.18 -2.52
CA VAL A 304 4.32 1.40 -2.23
C VAL A 304 4.90 0.09 -1.71
N ALA A 305 5.80 -0.56 -2.46
CA ALA A 305 6.42 -1.83 -2.04
C ALA A 305 7.84 -1.66 -1.46
N SER A 306 8.36 -0.44 -1.44
CA SER A 306 9.76 -0.18 -1.12
C SER A 306 10.05 -0.06 0.38
N VAL A 307 11.29 -0.41 0.71
CA VAL A 307 11.93 -0.14 2.00
C VAL A 307 12.03 1.39 2.24
N GLY A 308 12.15 1.80 3.50
CA GLY A 308 12.21 3.20 3.98
C GLY A 308 13.45 3.43 4.87
N MET A 309 14.30 4.39 4.52
CA MET A 309 15.45 5.06 5.19
C MET A 309 16.49 5.55 4.15
N SER A 310 16.07 6.14 3.02
CA SER A 310 16.95 6.70 1.96
C SER A 310 17.58 8.06 2.28
N HIS A 311 17.49 8.53 3.53
CA HIS A 311 17.55 9.96 3.86
C HIS A 311 18.91 10.64 3.71
N VAL A 312 20.02 9.95 3.48
CA VAL A 312 21.36 10.56 3.64
C VAL A 312 22.29 10.41 2.45
N VAL A 313 21.86 9.74 1.38
CA VAL A 313 22.69 9.40 0.22
C VAL A 313 21.83 9.35 -1.05
N PRO A 314 22.41 9.43 -2.26
CA PRO A 314 21.69 9.37 -3.53
C PRO A 314 21.18 7.95 -3.86
N VAL A 315 20.37 7.37 -2.97
CA VAL A 315 19.91 5.99 -3.03
C VAL A 315 18.38 5.92 -3.02
N VAL A 316 17.82 5.22 -4.01
CA VAL A 316 16.43 4.77 -4.07
C VAL A 316 16.31 3.42 -3.40
N GLU A 317 15.20 3.21 -2.73
CA GLU A 317 14.91 1.97 -2.01
C GLU A 317 14.18 1.00 -2.92
N GLY A 318 14.64 -0.25 -2.95
CA GLY A 318 13.99 -1.32 -3.68
C GLY A 318 12.85 -1.97 -2.91
N HIS A 319 12.20 -2.93 -3.58
CA HIS A 319 11.13 -3.73 -2.97
C HIS A 319 11.63 -4.46 -1.72
N MET A 320 10.70 -4.64 -0.78
CA MET A 320 10.89 -5.52 0.36
C MET A 320 11.09 -6.97 -0.08
N ASP A 321 11.72 -7.77 0.77
CA ASP A 321 12.03 -9.16 0.41
C ASP A 321 10.78 -9.98 0.02
N TRP A 322 9.65 -9.75 0.70
CA TRP A 322 8.36 -10.40 0.39
C TRP A 322 7.61 -9.74 -0.78
N ALA A 323 7.93 -8.49 -1.12
CA ALA A 323 7.29 -7.71 -2.16
C ALA A 323 7.98 -7.87 -3.53
N ASP A 324 9.27 -8.24 -3.53
CA ASP A 324 10.04 -8.48 -4.74
C ASP A 324 9.46 -9.65 -5.56
N GLY A 325 9.22 -9.41 -6.85
CA GLY A 325 8.60 -10.39 -7.75
C GLY A 325 7.12 -10.68 -7.48
N THR A 326 6.48 -10.00 -6.52
CA THR A 326 5.08 -10.27 -6.13
C THR A 326 4.17 -9.05 -6.28
N GLN A 327 4.67 -7.94 -6.83
CA GLN A 327 3.86 -6.78 -7.16
C GLN A 327 3.11 -6.94 -8.48
N GLU A 328 3.69 -7.58 -9.50
CA GLU A 328 2.94 -7.87 -10.72
C GLU A 328 1.78 -8.85 -10.41
N LEU A 329 0.56 -8.52 -10.85
CA LEU A 329 -0.60 -9.38 -10.60
C LEU A 329 -0.48 -10.71 -11.38
N PRO A 330 -0.98 -11.84 -10.83
CA PRO A 330 -0.87 -13.15 -11.47
C PRO A 330 -1.29 -13.13 -12.94
N SER A 331 -0.41 -13.63 -13.81
CA SER A 331 -0.64 -13.66 -15.26
C SER A 331 -1.92 -14.41 -15.64
N GLU A 332 -2.71 -13.86 -16.55
CA GLU A 332 -3.92 -14.51 -17.07
C GLU A 332 -3.60 -15.73 -17.94
N ALA A 333 -2.39 -15.79 -18.49
CA ALA A 333 -1.90 -16.95 -19.23
C ALA A 333 -1.93 -18.20 -18.33
N THR A 334 -1.48 -18.06 -17.08
CA THR A 334 -1.43 -19.13 -16.10
C THR A 334 -2.70 -19.15 -15.24
N TYR A 335 -3.00 -18.07 -14.54
CA TYR A 335 -4.03 -17.98 -13.50
C TYR A 335 -5.30 -17.26 -13.95
N GLY A 336 -5.53 -17.15 -15.26
CA GLY A 336 -6.64 -16.38 -15.84
C GLY A 336 -8.00 -16.72 -15.23
N GLY A 337 -8.66 -15.70 -14.66
CA GLY A 337 -9.92 -15.83 -13.94
C GLY A 337 -9.78 -15.82 -12.41
N LEU A 338 -8.58 -15.83 -11.83
CA LEU A 338 -8.42 -15.73 -10.38
C LEU A 338 -8.82 -14.34 -9.89
N VAL A 339 -8.24 -13.29 -10.47
CA VAL A 339 -8.61 -11.89 -10.22
C VAL A 339 -9.64 -11.46 -11.28
N LYS A 340 -10.83 -11.06 -10.85
CA LYS A 340 -11.92 -10.64 -11.75
C LYS A 340 -11.91 -9.15 -12.03
N ARG A 341 -11.61 -8.33 -11.04
CA ARG A 341 -11.53 -6.87 -11.13
C ARG A 341 -10.43 -6.34 -10.21
N CYS A 342 -9.56 -5.49 -10.74
CA CYS A 342 -8.64 -4.69 -9.92
C CYS A 342 -8.83 -3.20 -10.20
N VAL A 343 -8.86 -2.39 -9.15
CA VAL A 343 -8.88 -0.93 -9.24
C VAL A 343 -7.73 -0.39 -8.41
N HIS A 344 -6.83 0.33 -9.05
CA HIS A 344 -5.73 1.03 -8.40
C HIS A 344 -5.93 2.53 -8.55
N LEU A 345 -6.19 3.22 -7.45
CA LEU A 345 -6.21 4.69 -7.44
C LEU A 345 -4.79 5.14 -7.07
N VAL A 346 -4.24 6.11 -7.80
CA VAL A 346 -2.84 6.56 -7.61
C VAL A 346 -2.73 8.07 -7.40
N SER A 347 -1.82 8.48 -6.52
CA SER A 347 -1.53 9.88 -6.21
C SER A 347 -0.61 10.49 -7.27
N THR A 348 -0.99 11.63 -7.83
CA THR A 348 -0.18 12.35 -8.83
C THR A 348 0.79 13.36 -8.26
N HIS A 349 0.71 13.68 -6.97
CA HIS A 349 1.50 14.75 -6.36
C HIS A 349 2.52 14.27 -5.31
N GLU A 350 2.59 12.97 -5.03
CA GLU A 350 3.63 12.39 -4.16
C GLU A 350 5.00 12.41 -4.84
N GLN A 351 6.06 12.77 -4.09
CA GLN A 351 7.43 12.94 -4.61
C GLN A 351 8.53 12.48 -3.65
N ARG A 352 8.19 11.95 -2.47
CA ARG A 352 9.18 11.46 -1.52
C ARG A 352 9.93 10.28 -2.09
N LEU A 353 11.24 10.23 -1.84
CA LEU A 353 12.11 9.14 -2.30
C LEU A 353 11.79 7.82 -1.60
N SER A 354 11.26 7.88 -0.36
CA SER A 354 10.80 6.71 0.38
C SER A 354 9.40 6.21 -0.02
N PHE A 355 8.72 6.85 -0.97
CA PHE A 355 7.39 6.46 -1.45
C PHE A 355 7.32 6.28 -2.99
N PRO A 356 8.23 5.51 -3.60
CA PRO A 356 8.07 5.10 -5.00
C PRO A 356 6.76 4.32 -5.16
N MET A 357 6.12 4.48 -6.31
CA MET A 357 4.86 3.84 -6.61
C MET A 357 5.07 2.53 -7.35
N ASP A 358 4.29 1.51 -7.03
CA ASP A 358 4.17 0.30 -7.84
C ASP A 358 2.92 0.39 -8.70
N SER A 359 3.06 0.63 -10.00
CA SER A 359 1.94 0.55 -10.93
C SER A 359 1.46 -0.89 -11.07
N ILE A 360 0.18 -1.07 -11.39
CA ILE A 360 -0.35 -2.39 -11.80
C ILE A 360 -0.12 -2.69 -13.29
N ARG A 361 0.42 -1.74 -14.07
CA ARG A 361 0.84 -1.98 -15.45
C ARG A 361 2.08 -2.87 -15.46
N ARG A 362 2.09 -3.87 -16.35
CA ARG A 362 3.17 -4.84 -16.47
C ARG A 362 4.38 -4.26 -17.21
N SER A 363 5.49 -4.99 -17.14
CA SER A 363 6.73 -4.65 -17.86
C SER A 363 6.58 -4.68 -19.38
N ASP A 364 5.61 -5.43 -19.91
CA ASP A 364 5.28 -5.43 -21.35
C ASP A 364 4.49 -4.20 -21.81
N GLY A 365 4.16 -3.29 -20.88
CA GLY A 365 3.42 -2.07 -21.14
C GLY A 365 1.90 -2.21 -21.08
N THR A 366 1.35 -3.39 -20.80
CA THR A 366 -0.09 -3.64 -20.76
C THR A 366 -0.67 -3.65 -19.34
N TYR A 367 -1.94 -3.31 -19.21
CA TYR A 367 -2.67 -3.51 -17.95
C TYR A 367 -3.28 -4.92 -17.86
N PRO A 368 -3.26 -5.58 -16.69
CA PRO A 368 -3.93 -6.86 -16.48
C PRO A 368 -5.41 -6.80 -16.82
N THR A 369 -5.97 -7.91 -17.31
CA THR A 369 -7.37 -7.95 -17.75
C THR A 369 -8.33 -7.64 -16.60
N GLY A 370 -9.36 -6.84 -16.85
CA GLY A 370 -10.31 -6.41 -15.81
C GLY A 370 -9.72 -5.42 -14.81
N SER A 371 -8.55 -4.84 -15.10
CA SER A 371 -7.88 -3.89 -14.20
C SER A 371 -7.93 -2.46 -14.73
N THR A 372 -8.03 -1.49 -13.82
CA THR A 372 -8.00 -0.05 -14.15
C THR A 372 -7.12 0.68 -13.14
N GLU A 373 -6.22 1.52 -13.63
CA GLU A 373 -5.37 2.40 -12.83
C GLU A 373 -5.72 3.85 -13.10
N VAL A 374 -6.16 4.58 -12.07
CA VAL A 374 -6.79 5.90 -12.21
C VAL A 374 -6.02 6.92 -11.39
N ILE A 375 -5.67 8.04 -12.02
CA ILE A 375 -4.93 9.12 -11.36
C ILE A 375 -5.84 10.04 -10.53
N TYR A 376 -5.36 10.51 -9.38
CA TYR A 376 -6.07 11.44 -8.50
C TYR A 376 -5.13 12.51 -7.94
N PRO A 377 -5.65 13.73 -7.67
CA PRO A 377 -4.86 14.79 -7.08
C PRO A 377 -4.60 14.49 -5.60
N GLY A 378 -3.52 15.06 -5.10
CA GLY A 378 -3.11 14.98 -3.70
C GLY A 378 -1.88 14.10 -3.54
N VAL A 379 -1.27 14.14 -2.35
CA VAL A 379 -0.15 13.26 -1.98
C VAL A 379 -0.66 11.90 -1.47
N HIS A 380 0.23 11.04 -0.98
CA HIS A 380 -0.08 9.65 -0.60
C HIS A 380 -1.34 9.48 0.28
N SER A 381 -1.41 10.18 1.42
CA SER A 381 -2.53 10.07 2.37
C SER A 381 -3.71 10.99 2.03
N ASP A 382 -3.57 11.90 1.05
CA ASP A 382 -4.73 12.57 0.44
C ASP A 382 -5.59 11.57 -0.35
N LEU A 383 -5.04 10.41 -0.69
CA LEU A 383 -5.74 9.34 -1.38
C LEU A 383 -6.16 8.21 -0.44
N GLY A 384 -5.21 7.68 0.34
CA GLY A 384 -5.47 6.58 1.25
C GLY A 384 -6.21 6.96 2.52
N GLY A 385 -6.28 8.26 2.85
CA GLY A 385 -6.73 8.76 4.15
C GLY A 385 -5.63 8.68 5.21
N GLY A 386 -5.98 9.09 6.44
CA GLY A 386 -5.06 9.13 7.58
C GLY A 386 -4.70 10.54 8.04
N TYR A 387 -4.95 11.58 7.24
CA TYR A 387 -4.81 12.96 7.70
C TYR A 387 -6.02 13.39 8.55
N PRO A 388 -5.80 14.00 9.74
CA PRO A 388 -6.87 14.64 10.48
C PRO A 388 -7.31 15.96 9.83
N PRO A 389 -8.58 16.37 9.96
CA PRO A 389 -9.01 17.71 9.57
C PRO A 389 -8.18 18.80 10.27
N GLY A 390 -7.70 19.77 9.51
CA GLY A 390 -6.85 20.86 9.98
C GLY A 390 -5.35 20.60 9.91
N GLU A 391 -4.91 19.37 9.61
CA GLU A 391 -3.48 19.05 9.43
C GLU A 391 -2.88 19.93 8.32
N GLN A 392 -1.72 20.54 8.57
CA GLN A 392 -1.13 21.55 7.66
C GLN A 392 -2.07 22.70 7.24
N GLY A 393 -3.15 22.95 7.98
CA GLY A 393 -4.19 23.92 7.63
C GLY A 393 -5.11 23.47 6.50
N LYS A 394 -5.15 22.17 6.20
CA LYS A 394 -5.97 21.57 5.14
C LYS A 394 -7.27 21.02 5.72
N ALA A 395 -8.32 21.00 4.90
CA ALA A 395 -9.63 20.46 5.23
C ALA A 395 -10.22 20.96 6.57
N ILE A 396 -10.01 22.24 6.90
CA ILE A 396 -10.42 22.82 8.17
C ILE A 396 -11.95 22.72 8.30
N GLY A 397 -12.38 21.91 9.27
CA GLY A 397 -13.78 21.63 9.51
C GLY A 397 -13.98 20.80 10.77
N LYS A 398 -15.23 20.66 11.20
CA LYS A 398 -15.59 19.81 12.37
C LYS A 398 -15.69 18.32 12.01
N THR A 399 -15.61 18.00 10.73
CA THR A 399 -15.84 16.67 10.16
C THR A 399 -14.90 16.44 9.00
N ASP A 400 -14.77 15.18 8.59
CA ASP A 400 -13.89 14.73 7.51
C ASP A 400 -14.38 15.08 6.09
N ALA A 401 -15.56 15.69 5.96
CA ALA A 401 -16.22 15.93 4.67
C ALA A 401 -15.42 16.81 3.68
N LEU A 402 -14.42 17.56 4.17
CA LEU A 402 -13.52 18.39 3.35
C LEU A 402 -12.17 17.74 3.04
N LEU A 403 -11.88 16.55 3.59
CA LEU A 403 -10.65 15.82 3.31
C LEU A 403 -10.68 15.28 1.88
N LEU A 404 -9.58 15.48 1.14
CA LEU A 404 -9.47 15.05 -0.25
C LEU A 404 -9.67 13.53 -0.42
N SER A 405 -9.28 12.76 0.60
CA SER A 405 -9.41 11.30 0.64
C SER A 405 -10.86 10.82 0.57
N GLN A 406 -11.86 11.66 0.87
CA GLN A 406 -13.27 11.33 0.71
C GLN A 406 -13.61 11.00 -0.76
N ILE A 407 -12.98 11.68 -1.73
CA ILE A 407 -13.19 11.39 -3.15
C ILE A 407 -12.80 9.93 -3.43
N ALA A 408 -11.57 9.55 -3.08
CA ALA A 408 -11.05 8.20 -3.31
C ALA A 408 -11.84 7.13 -2.54
N LEU A 409 -12.33 7.44 -1.34
CA LEU A 409 -13.21 6.57 -0.56
C LEU A 409 -14.49 6.21 -1.34
N HIS A 410 -15.17 7.22 -1.87
CA HIS A 410 -16.41 7.03 -2.63
C HIS A 410 -16.17 6.27 -3.94
N GLU A 411 -15.08 6.60 -4.64
CA GLU A 411 -14.70 5.93 -5.90
C GLU A 411 -14.44 4.43 -5.66
N MET A 412 -13.66 4.10 -4.63
CA MET A 412 -13.39 2.70 -4.27
C MET A 412 -14.64 1.96 -3.78
N TYR A 413 -15.49 2.63 -2.99
CA TYR A 413 -16.77 2.07 -2.55
C TYR A 413 -17.64 1.72 -3.75
N ALA A 414 -17.81 2.64 -4.70
CA ALA A 414 -18.62 2.44 -5.90
C ALA A 414 -18.09 1.27 -6.74
N ALA A 415 -16.78 1.27 -7.03
CA ALA A 415 -16.12 0.22 -7.80
C ALA A 415 -16.31 -1.19 -7.18
N ALA A 416 -16.17 -1.29 -5.86
CA ALA A 416 -16.38 -2.53 -5.14
C ALA A 416 -17.86 -2.94 -5.12
N PHE A 417 -18.76 -1.99 -4.89
CA PHE A 417 -20.20 -2.23 -4.82
C PHE A 417 -20.75 -2.75 -6.14
N GLU A 418 -20.30 -2.21 -7.26
CA GLU A 418 -20.71 -2.60 -8.61
C GLU A 418 -20.44 -4.08 -8.93
N VAL A 419 -19.35 -4.65 -8.40
CA VAL A 419 -18.99 -6.06 -8.64
C VAL A 419 -19.56 -7.02 -7.60
N GLY A 420 -20.35 -6.52 -6.63
CA GLY A 420 -21.00 -7.35 -5.63
C GLY A 420 -20.20 -7.51 -4.34
N ALA A 421 -19.32 -6.58 -3.98
CA ALA A 421 -18.73 -6.55 -2.65
C ALA A 421 -19.81 -6.48 -1.56
N PRO A 422 -19.63 -7.15 -0.40
CA PRO A 422 -20.62 -7.21 0.66
C PRO A 422 -20.60 -5.94 1.51
N LEU A 423 -20.84 -4.79 0.89
CA LEU A 423 -20.84 -3.49 1.55
C LEU A 423 -22.22 -3.16 2.12
N LYS A 424 -22.21 -2.51 3.29
CA LYS A 424 -23.36 -1.88 3.94
C LYS A 424 -23.77 -0.64 3.16
N VAL A 425 -25.04 -0.26 3.30
CA VAL A 425 -25.64 0.86 2.56
C VAL A 425 -26.39 1.81 3.51
N PRO A 426 -26.68 3.06 3.11
CA PRO A 426 -27.59 3.93 3.86
C PRO A 426 -28.97 3.28 4.05
N THR A 427 -29.60 3.53 5.19
CA THR A 427 -30.91 2.94 5.56
C THR A 427 -31.97 3.15 4.48
N GLU A 428 -31.98 4.34 3.90
CA GLU A 428 -32.97 4.83 2.95
C GLU A 428 -32.92 4.05 1.63
N SER A 429 -31.72 3.58 1.26
CA SER A 429 -31.45 2.81 0.05
C SER A 429 -31.80 1.33 0.18
N LEU A 430 -32.06 0.83 1.40
CA LEU A 430 -32.33 -0.59 1.61
C LEU A 430 -33.71 -0.99 1.03
N PRO A 431 -33.78 -2.07 0.23
CA PRO A 431 -35.05 -2.63 -0.23
C PRO A 431 -35.96 -3.06 0.94
N LYS A 432 -37.27 -2.80 0.83
CA LYS A 432 -38.25 -3.08 1.89
C LYS A 432 -38.31 -4.56 2.31
N ASP A 433 -38.10 -5.47 1.38
CA ASP A 433 -38.05 -6.92 1.62
C ASP A 433 -36.78 -7.37 2.36
N LEU A 434 -35.73 -6.55 2.34
CA LEU A 434 -34.49 -6.76 3.09
C LEU A 434 -34.49 -6.02 4.43
N SER A 435 -35.60 -5.39 4.84
CA SER A 435 -35.65 -4.57 6.07
C SER A 435 -35.36 -5.35 7.36
N LYS A 436 -35.46 -6.68 7.32
CA LYS A 436 -35.12 -7.57 8.44
C LYS A 436 -33.60 -7.79 8.56
N ASP A 437 -32.86 -7.55 7.48
CA ASP A 437 -31.40 -7.69 7.43
C ASP A 437 -30.74 -6.38 7.87
N ALA A 438 -30.98 -5.94 9.11
CA ALA A 438 -30.47 -4.66 9.63
C ALA A 438 -28.93 -4.56 9.57
N TRP A 439 -28.22 -5.68 9.54
CA TRP A 439 -26.77 -5.78 9.33
C TRP A 439 -26.30 -5.28 7.96
N ARG A 440 -27.19 -5.10 6.97
CA ARG A 440 -26.89 -4.48 5.67
C ARG A 440 -26.78 -2.95 5.74
N VAL A 441 -27.14 -2.34 6.85
CA VAL A 441 -27.27 -0.89 6.97
C VAL A 441 -26.06 -0.31 7.69
N MET A 442 -25.57 0.82 7.20
CA MET A 442 -24.55 1.62 7.90
C MET A 442 -25.15 2.27 9.15
N SER A 443 -24.41 2.34 10.25
CA SER A 443 -24.81 3.17 11.39
C SER A 443 -24.83 4.65 11.01
N PHE A 444 -25.58 5.48 11.73
CA PHE A 444 -25.61 6.93 11.47
C PHE A 444 -24.21 7.57 11.51
N GLY A 445 -23.38 7.19 12.49
CA GLY A 445 -22.00 7.65 12.59
C GLY A 445 -21.16 7.26 11.38
N LEU A 446 -21.32 6.02 10.90
CA LEU A 446 -20.62 5.54 9.71
C LEU A 446 -21.08 6.25 8.43
N VAL A 447 -22.37 6.53 8.26
CA VAL A 447 -22.85 7.36 7.13
C VAL A 447 -22.17 8.73 7.18
N ALA A 448 -22.01 9.32 8.37
CA ALA A 448 -21.34 10.61 8.52
C ALA A 448 -19.84 10.57 8.15
N GLU A 449 -19.16 9.44 8.31
CA GLU A 449 -17.77 9.25 7.81
C GLU A 449 -17.70 9.23 6.28
N PHE A 450 -18.80 8.97 5.58
CA PHE A 450 -18.91 9.04 4.12
C PHE A 450 -19.55 10.35 3.64
N ASN A 451 -19.74 11.34 4.53
CA ASN A 451 -20.19 12.65 4.07
C ASN A 451 -19.08 13.31 3.24
N ILE A 452 -19.50 14.00 2.18
CA ILE A 452 -18.61 14.80 1.35
C ILE A 452 -19.20 16.19 1.14
N ASP A 453 -18.34 17.21 1.30
CA ASP A 453 -18.75 18.60 1.17
C ASP A 453 -18.77 19.03 -0.30
N LEU A 454 -19.80 19.80 -0.69
CA LEU A 454 -19.93 20.30 -2.06
C LEU A 454 -18.75 21.18 -2.49
N LEU A 455 -18.12 21.88 -1.54
CA LEU A 455 -16.92 22.68 -1.80
C LEU A 455 -15.76 21.80 -2.27
N LEU A 456 -15.55 20.65 -1.62
CA LEU A 456 -14.54 19.68 -2.04
C LEU A 456 -14.87 19.11 -3.43
N VAL A 457 -16.13 18.74 -3.67
CA VAL A 457 -16.58 18.22 -4.98
C VAL A 457 -16.31 19.23 -6.09
N ASN A 458 -16.67 20.50 -5.88
CA ASN A 458 -16.45 21.57 -6.86
C ASN A 458 -14.96 21.78 -7.15
N ARG A 459 -14.12 21.76 -6.12
CA ARG A 459 -12.66 21.91 -6.25
C ARG A 459 -12.02 20.72 -6.98
N PHE A 460 -12.42 19.50 -6.66
CA PHE A 460 -11.96 18.29 -7.36
C PHE A 460 -12.36 18.32 -8.84
N ASN A 461 -13.61 18.66 -9.13
CA ASN A 461 -14.12 18.74 -10.49
C ASN A 461 -13.47 19.88 -11.29
N ALA A 462 -13.13 21.01 -10.64
CA ALA A 462 -12.35 22.07 -11.26
C ALA A 462 -10.92 21.61 -11.62
N TRP A 463 -10.27 20.81 -10.76
CA TRP A 463 -9.01 20.16 -11.12
C TRP A 463 -9.15 19.29 -12.38
N ARG A 464 -10.19 18.44 -12.47
CA ARG A 464 -10.45 17.65 -13.69
C ARG A 464 -10.60 18.52 -14.93
N GLN A 465 -11.36 19.60 -14.82
CA GLN A 465 -11.61 20.49 -15.95
C GLN A 465 -10.34 21.21 -16.42
N VAL A 466 -9.57 21.77 -15.47
CA VAL A 466 -8.42 22.62 -15.78
C VAL A 466 -7.19 21.80 -16.18
N THR A 467 -6.88 20.74 -15.43
CA THR A 467 -5.61 20.00 -15.62
C THR A 467 -5.74 18.81 -16.56
N LEU A 468 -6.94 18.24 -16.72
CA LEU A 468 -7.19 17.07 -17.57
C LEU A 468 -8.00 17.40 -18.83
N GLY A 469 -8.54 18.61 -18.95
CA GLY A 469 -9.37 19.02 -20.08
C GLY A 469 -10.68 18.24 -20.20
N LEU A 470 -11.18 17.67 -19.09
CA LEU A 470 -12.41 16.89 -19.09
C LEU A 470 -13.63 17.80 -18.97
N GLU A 471 -14.65 17.53 -19.76
CA GLU A 471 -15.92 18.24 -19.67
C GLU A 471 -16.62 17.96 -18.33
N MET A 472 -17.33 18.97 -17.84
CA MET A 472 -18.12 18.89 -16.63
C MET A 472 -19.60 18.71 -16.99
N PRO A 473 -20.20 17.54 -16.69
CA PRO A 473 -21.63 17.34 -16.87
C PRO A 473 -22.42 18.21 -15.90
N GLN A 474 -23.68 18.49 -16.25
CA GLN A 474 -24.60 19.21 -15.38
C GLN A 474 -24.86 18.39 -14.11
N GLN A 475 -24.75 19.05 -12.95
CA GLN A 475 -25.03 18.45 -11.65
C GLN A 475 -26.46 18.78 -11.17
N PRO A 476 -27.09 17.94 -10.33
CA PRO A 476 -26.62 16.62 -9.90
C PRO A 476 -26.71 15.59 -11.03
N LEU A 477 -25.83 14.60 -11.03
CA LEU A 477 -25.95 13.43 -11.91
C LEU A 477 -27.19 12.61 -11.54
N SER A 478 -27.66 11.74 -12.45
CA SER A 478 -28.69 10.75 -12.10
C SER A 478 -28.19 9.84 -10.98
N ASP A 479 -29.10 9.21 -10.24
CA ASP A 479 -28.73 8.32 -9.13
C ASP A 479 -27.88 7.12 -9.61
N GLU A 480 -28.18 6.63 -10.83
CA GLU A 480 -27.42 5.60 -11.55
C GLU A 480 -25.97 6.05 -11.79
N GLU A 481 -25.80 7.20 -12.44
CA GLU A 481 -24.49 7.75 -12.80
C GLU A 481 -23.69 8.13 -11.55
N ALA A 482 -24.34 8.69 -10.54
CA ALA A 482 -23.69 9.07 -9.29
C ALA A 482 -23.12 7.85 -8.54
N ALA A 483 -23.86 6.74 -8.49
CA ALA A 483 -23.40 5.53 -7.82
C ALA A 483 -22.36 4.71 -8.63
N SER A 484 -22.08 5.11 -9.88
CA SER A 484 -21.20 4.36 -10.77
C SER A 484 -19.72 4.73 -10.64
N PHE A 485 -18.82 3.80 -10.99
CA PHE A 485 -17.38 3.99 -11.12
C PHE A 485 -16.96 3.80 -12.60
N GLU A 486 -17.01 4.90 -13.37
CA GLU A 486 -16.73 4.87 -14.82
C GLU A 486 -15.55 5.78 -15.21
N PRO A 487 -14.30 5.41 -14.87
CA PRO A 487 -13.13 6.20 -15.22
C PRO A 487 -12.92 6.23 -16.74
N VAL A 488 -12.37 7.34 -17.24
CA VAL A 488 -12.19 7.61 -18.67
C VAL A 488 -10.76 7.28 -19.10
N ARG A 489 -10.57 6.58 -20.22
CA ARG A 489 -9.22 6.30 -20.73
C ARG A 489 -8.52 7.59 -21.17
N ALA A 490 -7.29 7.81 -20.71
CA ALA A 490 -6.47 8.96 -21.09
C ALA A 490 -5.94 8.84 -22.52
N SER A 491 -5.46 9.96 -23.07
CA SER A 491 -4.69 9.99 -24.32
C SER A 491 -3.21 9.68 -24.12
N VAL A 492 -2.75 9.60 -22.87
CA VAL A 492 -1.34 9.42 -22.52
C VAL A 492 -1.12 8.26 -21.54
N ALA A 493 0.11 7.76 -21.49
CA ALA A 493 0.56 6.80 -20.50
C ALA A 493 0.67 7.43 -19.10
N LEU A 494 0.78 6.58 -18.07
CA LEU A 494 0.84 6.99 -16.65
C LEU A 494 1.96 8.00 -16.38
N GLU A 495 3.16 7.76 -16.91
CA GLU A 495 4.33 8.61 -16.66
C GLU A 495 4.05 10.07 -17.07
N GLN A 496 3.62 10.28 -18.32
CA GLN A 496 3.28 11.60 -18.82
C GLN A 496 2.11 12.23 -18.07
N ALA A 497 1.12 11.43 -17.66
CA ALA A 497 0.00 11.93 -16.88
C ALA A 497 0.46 12.46 -15.51
N MET A 498 1.38 11.76 -14.84
CA MET A 498 1.96 12.18 -13.57
C MET A 498 2.86 13.41 -13.72
N GLU A 499 3.68 13.49 -14.77
CA GLU A 499 4.47 14.68 -15.10
C GLU A 499 3.57 15.91 -15.26
N ASN A 500 2.53 15.80 -16.11
CA ASN A 500 1.60 16.88 -16.38
C ASN A 500 0.93 17.40 -15.08
N GLN A 501 0.53 16.51 -14.17
CA GLN A 501 -0.06 16.92 -12.89
C GLN A 501 0.96 17.56 -11.96
N MET A 502 2.19 17.06 -11.94
CA MET A 502 3.26 17.64 -11.14
C MET A 502 3.62 19.05 -11.60
N ASP A 503 3.55 19.34 -12.91
CA ASP A 503 3.81 20.67 -13.45
C ASP A 503 2.81 21.71 -12.89
N TRP A 504 1.53 21.35 -12.76
CA TRP A 504 0.50 22.20 -12.15
C TRP A 504 0.77 22.48 -10.67
N LEU A 505 1.13 21.46 -9.89
CA LEU A 505 1.49 21.66 -8.49
C LEU A 505 2.79 22.48 -8.35
N THR A 506 3.75 22.28 -9.26
CA THR A 506 4.98 23.07 -9.29
C THR A 506 4.67 24.54 -9.55
N ALA A 507 3.74 24.86 -10.45
CA ALA A 507 3.27 26.23 -10.66
C ALA A 507 2.64 26.84 -9.40
N TRP A 508 1.83 26.06 -8.65
CA TRP A 508 1.30 26.50 -7.36
C TRP A 508 2.43 26.77 -6.35
N ARG A 509 3.43 25.89 -6.25
CA ARG A 509 4.59 26.06 -5.36
C ARG A 509 5.47 27.26 -5.77
N ILE A 510 5.63 27.56 -7.06
CA ILE A 510 6.33 28.78 -7.50
C ILE A 510 5.66 30.02 -6.92
N ASN A 511 4.32 30.10 -6.96
CA ASN A 511 3.61 31.23 -6.39
C ASN A 511 3.64 31.24 -4.85
N ARG A 512 3.22 30.15 -4.20
CA ARG A 512 3.10 30.09 -2.73
C ARG A 512 4.46 30.06 -2.05
N TYR A 513 5.37 29.21 -2.51
CA TYR A 513 6.65 29.00 -1.85
C TYR A 513 7.72 29.97 -2.38
N ALA A 514 8.07 29.89 -3.67
CA ALA A 514 9.22 30.64 -4.19
C ALA A 514 9.00 32.16 -4.22
N ASN A 515 7.79 32.62 -4.56
CA ASN A 515 7.44 34.03 -4.60
C ASN A 515 6.96 34.60 -3.25
N GLY A 516 7.05 33.82 -2.17
CA GLY A 516 6.82 34.28 -0.80
C GLY A 516 5.35 34.50 -0.41
N MET A 517 4.38 34.02 -1.21
CA MET A 517 2.95 34.25 -0.94
C MET A 517 2.38 33.34 0.16
N LEU A 518 3.10 32.31 0.61
CA LEU A 518 2.67 31.37 1.66
C LEU A 518 2.31 32.09 2.96
N LEU A 519 3.13 33.06 3.38
CA LEU A 519 2.95 33.73 4.68
C LEU A 519 1.69 34.60 4.76
N GLY A 520 1.08 34.94 3.62
CA GLY A 520 -0.21 35.63 3.56
C GLY A 520 -1.39 34.71 3.23
N ALA A 521 -1.15 33.40 3.05
CA ALA A 521 -2.19 32.45 2.69
C ALA A 521 -2.99 32.04 3.94
N PRO A 522 -4.34 32.06 3.90
CA PRO A 522 -5.16 31.72 5.06
C PRO A 522 -4.86 30.34 5.65
N PHE A 523 -4.69 29.30 4.81
CA PHE A 523 -4.40 27.95 5.28
C PHE A 523 -3.12 27.86 6.12
N PHE A 524 -2.11 28.68 5.81
CA PHE A 524 -0.86 28.68 6.57
C PHE A 524 -1.06 29.21 8.00
N HIS A 525 -1.90 30.22 8.18
CA HIS A 525 -2.20 30.77 9.51
C HIS A 525 -2.99 29.81 10.40
N GLU A 526 -3.84 29.00 9.78
CA GLU A 526 -4.64 27.97 10.44
C GLU A 526 -3.86 26.67 10.69
N ALA A 527 -2.68 26.52 10.07
CA ALA A 527 -1.86 25.33 10.26
C ALA A 527 -1.41 25.21 11.74
N PRO A 528 -1.52 24.01 12.35
CA PRO A 528 -1.13 23.79 13.75
C PRO A 528 0.35 24.12 14.02
N ASN A 529 0.65 24.68 15.20
CA ASN A 529 2.02 25.10 15.54
C ASN A 529 2.29 25.27 17.05
N ARG A 530 1.51 24.59 17.91
CA ARG A 530 1.61 24.80 19.36
C ARG A 530 2.97 24.36 19.93
N ASP A 531 3.53 23.26 19.42
CA ASP A 531 4.82 22.71 19.89
C ASP A 531 6.04 23.49 19.38
N ALA A 532 5.87 24.53 18.56
CA ALA A 532 6.94 25.49 18.30
C ALA A 532 7.36 26.25 19.56
N LYS A 533 6.47 26.34 20.58
CA LYS A 533 6.80 26.89 21.89
C LYS A 533 7.40 25.78 22.76
N LYS A 534 8.65 25.97 23.18
CA LYS A 534 9.40 25.01 24.02
C LYS A 534 8.61 24.47 25.22
N ALA A 535 7.89 25.34 25.94
CA ALA A 535 7.09 24.91 27.10
C ALA A 535 5.93 23.98 26.73
N HIS A 536 5.27 24.20 25.59
CA HIS A 536 4.20 23.31 25.10
C HIS A 536 4.80 22.00 24.59
N TYR A 537 5.92 22.04 23.86
CA TYR A 537 6.65 20.85 23.42
C TYR A 537 7.02 19.92 24.59
N GLU A 538 7.61 20.46 25.66
CA GLU A 538 7.99 19.70 26.84
C GLU A 538 6.77 19.06 27.51
N GLN A 539 5.66 19.79 27.59
CA GLN A 539 4.39 19.27 28.12
C GLN A 539 3.80 18.16 27.25
N SER A 540 3.73 18.34 25.93
CA SER A 540 3.22 17.35 24.99
C SER A 540 4.06 16.07 25.01
N LYS A 541 5.40 16.23 25.03
CA LYS A 541 6.34 15.11 25.13
C LYS A 541 6.16 14.33 26.43
N GLN A 542 6.08 15.02 27.57
CA GLN A 542 5.84 14.37 28.87
C GLN A 542 4.51 13.61 28.87
N ALA A 543 3.43 14.21 28.36
CA ALA A 543 2.14 13.56 28.27
C ALA A 543 2.18 12.28 27.41
N GLN A 544 3.00 12.27 26.36
CA GLN A 544 3.21 11.09 25.52
C GLN A 544 4.02 10.00 26.25
N GLU A 545 5.07 10.36 26.97
CA GLU A 545 5.85 9.44 27.80
C GLU A 545 4.99 8.79 28.90
N GLU A 546 4.11 9.56 29.54
CA GLU A 546 3.15 9.05 30.54
C GLU A 546 2.19 8.02 29.95
N LYS A 547 1.70 8.22 28.72
CA LYS A 547 0.88 7.23 28.01
C LYS A 547 1.66 5.93 27.76
N GLN A 548 2.91 6.03 27.30
CA GLN A 548 3.75 4.85 27.06
C GLN A 548 3.99 4.06 28.36
N GLN A 549 4.29 4.75 29.47
CA GLN A 549 4.44 4.11 30.78
C GLN A 549 3.15 3.45 31.28
N ALA A 550 1.99 4.07 31.02
CA ALA A 550 0.69 3.50 31.35
C ALA A 550 0.43 2.17 30.60
N VAL A 551 0.83 2.07 29.33
CA VAL A 551 0.75 0.81 28.56
C VAL A 551 1.63 -0.26 29.18
N LEU A 552 2.89 0.04 29.50
CA LEU A 552 3.80 -0.93 30.13
C LEU A 552 3.27 -1.46 31.46
N LYS A 553 2.69 -0.57 32.29
CA LYS A 553 2.04 -0.94 33.55
C LYS A 553 0.85 -1.87 33.33
N LYS A 554 0.00 -1.60 32.33
CA LYS A 554 -1.13 -2.47 31.95
C LYS A 554 -0.66 -3.85 31.50
N ARG A 555 0.35 -3.92 30.62
CA ARG A 555 0.91 -5.21 30.15
C ARG A 555 1.44 -6.04 31.31
N LYS A 556 2.17 -5.43 32.25
CA LYS A 556 2.65 -6.11 33.46
C LYS A 556 1.50 -6.66 34.31
N ALA A 557 0.41 -5.91 34.45
CA ALA A 557 -0.77 -6.37 35.16
C ALA A 557 -1.45 -7.56 34.45
N GLN A 558 -1.60 -7.51 33.11
CA GLN A 558 -2.14 -8.61 32.31
C GLN A 558 -1.33 -9.91 32.50
N TRP A 559 0.00 -9.81 32.46
CA TRP A 559 0.89 -10.96 32.71
C TRP A 559 0.75 -11.53 34.12
N ASN A 560 0.72 -10.67 35.14
CA ASN A 560 0.53 -11.12 36.51
C ASN A 560 -0.81 -11.84 36.70
N GLU A 561 -1.88 -11.32 36.12
CA GLU A 561 -3.22 -11.93 36.18
C GLU A 561 -3.25 -13.30 35.51
N TYR A 562 -2.64 -13.42 34.32
CA TYR A 562 -2.48 -14.70 33.60
C TYR A 562 -1.75 -15.76 34.45
N ILE A 563 -0.62 -15.38 35.06
CA ILE A 563 0.17 -16.28 35.93
C ILE A 563 -0.66 -16.71 37.15
N ILE A 564 -1.40 -15.80 37.78
CA ILE A 564 -2.23 -16.08 38.96
C ILE A 564 -3.38 -17.04 38.62
N LYS A 565 -4.04 -16.85 37.46
CA LYS A 565 -5.18 -17.69 37.05
C LYS A 565 -4.77 -19.06 36.51
N GLY A 566 -3.50 -19.26 36.14
CA GLY A 566 -3.02 -20.52 35.58
C GLY A 566 -3.71 -20.88 34.24
N GLU A 567 -4.06 -19.88 33.46
CA GLU A 567 -4.69 -20.07 32.14
C GLU A 567 -3.71 -20.77 31.18
N LYS A 568 -4.23 -21.50 30.19
CA LYS A 568 -3.39 -22.26 29.23
C LYS A 568 -2.86 -21.40 28.08
N THR A 569 -3.53 -20.29 27.77
CA THR A 569 -3.25 -19.43 26.62
C THR A 569 -2.83 -18.04 27.10
N PRO A 570 -1.65 -17.53 26.71
CA PRO A 570 -1.22 -16.19 27.08
C PRO A 570 -2.22 -15.10 26.67
N PRO A 571 -2.34 -14.01 27.44
CA PRO A 571 -3.26 -12.92 27.12
C PRO A 571 -2.78 -12.14 25.90
N VAL A 572 -3.73 -11.61 25.13
CA VAL A 572 -3.44 -10.57 24.13
C VAL A 572 -3.10 -9.28 24.86
N LEU A 573 -1.88 -8.79 24.68
CA LEU A 573 -1.36 -7.65 25.41
C LEU A 573 -1.91 -6.32 24.87
N THR A 574 -2.01 -5.33 25.75
CA THR A 574 -2.45 -3.97 25.37
C THR A 574 -1.50 -3.39 24.30
N PRO A 575 -2.02 -2.88 23.16
CA PRO A 575 -1.19 -2.30 22.12
C PRO A 575 -0.46 -1.03 22.60
N GLY A 576 0.70 -0.76 22.02
CA GLY A 576 1.48 0.46 22.23
C GLY A 576 0.75 1.72 21.76
N VAL A 577 1.26 2.88 22.16
CA VAL A 577 0.79 4.17 21.64
C VAL A 577 1.76 4.70 20.58
N PRO A 578 1.32 5.57 19.65
CA PRO A 578 2.20 6.17 18.64
C PRO A 578 3.43 6.85 19.24
N ASP A 579 4.49 7.00 18.45
CA ASP A 579 5.62 7.84 18.83
C ASP A 579 5.18 9.32 18.96
N PHE A 580 5.96 10.11 19.71
CA PHE A 580 5.67 11.54 19.86
C PHE A 580 5.96 12.28 18.54
N ASP A 581 4.91 12.84 17.93
CA ASP A 581 5.00 13.72 16.76
C ASP A 581 4.58 15.15 17.15
N PRO A 582 5.50 16.14 17.11
CA PRO A 582 5.23 17.49 17.58
C PRO A 582 4.43 18.31 16.58
N GLU A 583 3.44 19.05 17.08
CA GLU A 583 2.57 19.93 16.32
C GLU A 583 3.31 21.21 15.86
N THR A 584 3.98 21.12 14.72
CA THR A 584 4.89 22.14 14.18
C THR A 584 4.66 22.45 12.69
N ALA A 585 3.44 22.21 12.18
CA ALA A 585 3.12 22.28 10.76
C ALA A 585 3.48 23.62 10.10
N GLN A 586 3.31 24.77 10.78
CA GLN A 586 3.75 26.06 10.22
C GLN A 586 5.27 26.14 10.02
N ASN A 587 6.06 25.59 10.95
CA ASN A 587 7.51 25.57 10.81
C ASN A 587 7.93 24.64 9.66
N GLN A 588 7.36 23.44 9.63
CA GLN A 588 7.56 22.45 8.57
C GLN A 588 7.25 23.04 7.18
N LEU A 589 6.09 23.68 7.00
CA LEU A 589 5.68 24.33 5.75
C LEU A 589 6.59 25.52 5.38
N ARG A 590 7.00 26.35 6.36
CA ARG A 590 7.90 27.49 6.10
C ARG A 590 9.23 27.02 5.56
N GLU A 591 9.79 26.00 6.18
CA GLU A 591 11.08 25.47 5.78
C GLU A 591 11.00 24.69 4.45
N ALA A 592 9.91 23.94 4.22
CA ALA A 592 9.60 23.35 2.92
C ALA A 592 9.53 24.41 1.81
N ALA A 593 8.87 25.54 2.07
CA ALA A 593 8.81 26.66 1.14
C ALA A 593 10.18 27.30 0.88
N ALA A 594 10.99 27.44 1.94
CA ALA A 594 12.35 27.94 1.82
C ALA A 594 13.25 27.00 1.00
N GLU A 595 13.12 25.68 1.19
CA GLU A 595 13.79 24.66 0.38
C GLU A 595 13.39 24.77 -1.09
N PHE A 596 12.08 24.73 -1.39
CA PHE A 596 11.57 24.88 -2.74
C PHE A 596 12.09 26.18 -3.40
N GLY A 597 12.04 27.30 -2.66
CA GLY A 597 12.50 28.59 -3.15
C GLY A 597 14.00 28.61 -3.49
N ARG A 598 14.85 28.00 -2.65
CA ARG A 598 16.29 27.88 -2.92
C ARG A 598 16.55 27.03 -4.16
N ASP A 599 15.91 25.86 -4.24
CA ASP A 599 16.05 24.94 -5.37
C ASP A 599 15.59 25.62 -6.67
N TYR A 600 14.44 26.32 -6.65
CA TYR A 600 13.91 27.05 -7.81
C TYR A 600 14.86 28.14 -8.32
N ARG A 601 15.56 28.85 -7.42
CA ARG A 601 16.54 29.88 -7.77
C ARG A 601 17.93 29.33 -8.13
N GLY A 602 18.14 28.01 -8.02
CA GLY A 602 19.43 27.38 -8.29
C GLY A 602 20.48 27.68 -7.21
N GLU A 603 20.04 28.02 -6.00
CA GLU A 603 20.93 28.34 -4.87
C GLU A 603 21.50 27.04 -4.28
N SER A 604 22.82 27.00 -4.05
CA SER A 604 23.47 25.84 -3.44
C SER A 604 22.96 25.63 -2.02
N ARG A 605 22.51 24.41 -1.71
CA ARG A 605 22.17 24.01 -0.34
C ARG A 605 23.45 24.07 0.51
N GLU A 606 23.37 24.61 1.73
CA GLU A 606 24.46 24.46 2.71
C GLU A 606 24.59 22.98 3.06
N GLN A 607 25.43 22.25 2.33
CA GLN A 607 25.81 20.91 2.68
C GLN A 607 26.80 21.01 3.84
N SER A 608 26.39 20.63 5.05
CA SER A 608 27.29 20.46 6.18
C SER A 608 28.48 19.58 5.74
N ASN A 609 29.69 20.14 5.80
CA ASN A 609 30.94 19.59 5.26
C ASN A 609 31.13 18.07 5.49
N LEU A 610 31.58 17.38 4.42
CA LEU A 610 32.21 16.04 4.41
C LEU A 610 31.48 14.97 5.22
N LYS A 611 30.32 14.50 4.74
CA LYS A 611 29.70 13.30 5.28
C LYS A 611 30.17 12.05 4.53
N GLN A 612 31.13 11.37 5.13
CA GLN A 612 31.40 9.97 4.85
C GLN A 612 30.22 9.19 5.45
N PHE A 613 29.20 8.92 4.64
CA PHE A 613 28.00 8.24 5.10
C PHE A 613 28.31 6.75 5.27
N ALA A 614 27.98 6.23 6.45
CA ALA A 614 27.91 4.81 6.73
C ALA A 614 26.44 4.42 6.65
N ILE A 615 26.02 3.79 5.56
CA ILE A 615 24.74 3.06 5.58
C ILE A 615 25.03 1.78 6.34
N GLU A 616 24.57 1.70 7.59
CA GLU A 616 24.46 0.43 8.30
C GLU A 616 23.39 -0.38 7.59
N THR A 617 23.82 -1.13 6.57
CA THR A 617 22.94 -2.05 5.89
C THR A 617 22.67 -3.20 6.86
N LEU A 618 21.62 -3.05 7.68
CA LEU A 618 20.95 -4.21 8.27
C LEU A 618 20.66 -5.15 7.09
N ALA A 619 21.14 -6.38 7.23
CA ALA A 619 21.50 -7.36 6.19
C ALA A 619 20.38 -7.82 5.22
N TYR A 620 19.40 -6.98 4.87
CA TYR A 620 18.10 -7.43 4.37
C TYR A 620 17.51 -6.58 3.22
N HIS A 621 18.16 -5.50 2.77
CA HIS A 621 17.45 -4.51 1.94
C HIS A 621 18.06 -4.27 0.55
N MET A 622 17.18 -4.01 -0.41
CA MET A 622 17.53 -3.59 -1.76
C MET A 622 17.73 -2.08 -1.82
N LEU A 623 18.90 -1.67 -2.28
CA LEU A 623 19.26 -0.26 -2.46
C LEU A 623 19.74 -0.06 -3.89
N TYR A 624 19.26 0.98 -4.53
CA TYR A 624 19.68 1.40 -5.86
C TYR A 624 20.21 2.82 -5.82
N MET A 625 21.22 3.13 -6.62
CA MET A 625 21.62 4.50 -6.93
C MET A 625 20.80 5.01 -8.11
N TRP A 626 20.46 6.30 -8.13
CA TRP A 626 19.83 6.94 -9.30
C TRP A 626 20.86 7.74 -10.13
N ASP A 627 20.53 8.01 -11.39
CA ASP A 627 21.41 8.76 -12.30
C ASP A 627 21.29 10.27 -12.05
N SER A 628 22.41 10.93 -11.74
CA SER A 628 22.49 12.37 -11.54
C SER A 628 22.19 13.19 -12.81
N ASN A 629 22.34 12.60 -14.00
CA ASN A 629 22.04 13.31 -15.25
C ASN A 629 20.53 13.51 -15.44
N ASP A 630 19.72 12.53 -15.02
CA ASP A 630 18.26 12.64 -15.07
C ASP A 630 17.75 13.70 -14.09
N ASP A 631 18.38 13.85 -12.91
CA ASP A 631 18.04 14.89 -11.94
C ASP A 631 18.10 16.30 -12.57
N VAL A 632 19.13 16.61 -13.35
CA VAL A 632 19.29 17.92 -14.00
C VAL A 632 18.21 18.13 -15.07
N LYS A 633 17.90 17.09 -15.83
CA LYS A 633 16.88 17.14 -16.88
C LYS A 633 15.49 17.35 -16.29
N GLU A 634 15.12 16.55 -15.28
CA GLU A 634 13.84 16.69 -14.58
C GLU A 634 13.71 18.08 -13.94
N TYR A 635 14.78 18.57 -13.29
CA TYR A 635 14.80 19.90 -12.72
C TYR A 635 14.46 20.98 -13.76
N GLN A 636 15.14 20.96 -14.90
CA GLN A 636 14.91 21.93 -15.98
C GLN A 636 13.49 21.82 -16.54
N GLN A 637 13.01 20.60 -16.77
CA GLN A 637 11.66 20.33 -17.30
C GLN A 637 10.59 20.88 -16.35
N MET A 638 10.62 20.48 -15.08
CA MET A 638 9.65 20.89 -14.07
C MET A 638 9.67 22.40 -13.84
N LYS A 639 10.86 23.01 -13.82
CA LYS A 639 10.98 24.47 -13.68
C LYS A 639 10.34 25.20 -14.85
N MET A 640 10.70 24.86 -16.08
CA MET A 640 10.14 25.50 -17.28
C MET A 640 8.63 25.29 -17.38
N ALA A 641 8.14 24.07 -17.13
CA ALA A 641 6.72 23.74 -17.19
C ALA A 641 5.93 24.48 -16.09
N GLY A 642 6.44 24.46 -14.86
CA GLY A 642 5.85 25.20 -13.74
C GLY A 642 5.75 26.70 -14.02
N GLU A 643 6.83 27.33 -14.49
CA GLU A 643 6.88 28.77 -14.84
C GLU A 643 5.83 29.12 -15.91
N ALA A 644 5.69 28.28 -16.94
CA ALA A 644 4.70 28.47 -17.99
C ALA A 644 3.25 28.42 -17.49
N LEU A 645 3.00 27.66 -16.41
CA LEU A 645 1.68 27.45 -15.83
C LEU A 645 1.31 28.44 -14.72
N VAL A 646 2.25 29.21 -14.15
CA VAL A 646 1.95 30.21 -13.10
C VAL A 646 0.90 31.21 -13.57
N LYS A 647 1.08 31.80 -14.76
CA LYS A 647 0.15 32.82 -15.28
C LYS A 647 -1.23 32.25 -15.62
N PRO A 648 -1.36 31.09 -16.29
CA PRO A 648 -2.63 30.39 -16.45
C PRO A 648 -3.32 30.05 -15.13
N LEU A 649 -2.58 29.59 -14.12
CA LEU A 649 -3.15 29.15 -12.84
C LEU A 649 -3.63 30.33 -11.97
N PHE A 650 -2.87 31.42 -11.92
CA PHE A 650 -3.18 32.61 -11.09
C PHE A 650 -3.71 33.78 -11.93
N ARG A 651 -4.56 33.50 -12.93
CA ARG A 651 -5.18 34.56 -13.75
C ARG A 651 -5.95 35.54 -12.84
N PRO A 652 -5.77 36.86 -13.02
CA PRO A 652 -6.56 37.85 -12.28
C PRO A 652 -8.04 37.66 -12.61
N ALA A 653 -8.88 37.47 -11.58
CA ALA A 653 -10.32 37.49 -11.77
C ALA A 653 -10.72 38.88 -12.31
N PRO A 654 -11.59 38.97 -13.34
CA PRO A 654 -12.13 40.25 -13.78
C PRO A 654 -12.74 40.97 -12.57
N VAL A 655 -12.39 42.24 -12.37
CA VAL A 655 -12.98 43.05 -11.29
C VAL A 655 -14.47 43.20 -11.57
N GLY A 656 -15.32 42.44 -10.87
CA GLY A 656 -16.76 42.47 -11.15
C GLY A 656 -17.63 41.82 -10.07
N LYS A 657 -18.27 42.68 -9.26
CA LYS A 657 -19.48 42.51 -8.43
C LYS A 657 -19.55 41.26 -7.51
N THR A 658 -19.80 41.52 -6.24
CA THR A 658 -20.23 40.53 -5.23
C THR A 658 -21.28 39.57 -5.81
N GLY A 659 -20.93 38.28 -5.92
CA GLY A 659 -21.83 37.22 -6.40
C GLY A 659 -21.45 36.50 -7.71
N GLN A 660 -20.27 36.77 -8.31
CA GLN A 660 -19.77 35.93 -9.42
C GLN A 660 -19.30 34.55 -8.94
N GLN A 661 -19.61 33.51 -9.72
CA GLN A 661 -19.16 32.14 -9.52
C GLN A 661 -17.62 32.06 -9.67
N GLU A 662 -16.94 31.39 -8.74
CA GLU A 662 -15.48 31.21 -8.81
C GLU A 662 -15.08 30.53 -10.13
N SER A 663 -14.00 31.00 -10.77
CA SER A 663 -13.50 30.34 -11.98
C SER A 663 -12.92 28.96 -11.66
N PRO A 664 -12.90 28.01 -12.62
CA PRO A 664 -12.27 26.71 -12.42
C PRO A 664 -10.81 26.81 -11.95
N GLU A 665 -10.04 27.77 -12.46
CA GLU A 665 -8.65 27.98 -12.02
C GLU A 665 -8.56 28.47 -10.57
N SER A 666 -9.49 29.34 -10.13
CA SER A 666 -9.57 29.78 -8.73
C SER A 666 -9.92 28.62 -7.80
N LEU A 667 -10.85 27.74 -8.21
CA LEU A 667 -11.20 26.53 -7.47
C LEU A 667 -10.03 25.53 -7.41
N LEU A 668 -9.24 25.41 -8.48
CA LEU A 668 -8.01 24.61 -8.49
C LEU A 668 -6.96 25.15 -7.52
N VAL A 669 -6.73 26.46 -7.50
CA VAL A 669 -5.85 27.08 -6.49
C VAL A 669 -6.37 26.81 -5.08
N ALA A 670 -7.69 26.91 -4.87
CA ALA A 670 -8.30 26.61 -3.58
C ALA A 670 -8.17 25.13 -3.19
N LEU A 671 -8.19 24.19 -4.15
CA LEU A 671 -7.88 22.77 -3.91
C LEU A 671 -6.46 22.60 -3.38
N TYR A 672 -5.47 23.21 -4.04
CA TYR A 672 -4.08 23.12 -3.59
C TYR A 672 -3.86 23.80 -2.23
N ASP A 673 -4.47 24.96 -2.00
CA ASP A 673 -4.35 25.69 -0.75
C ASP A 673 -5.01 24.92 0.42
N ASN A 674 -6.17 24.31 0.22
CA ASN A 674 -7.01 23.84 1.33
C ASN A 674 -7.23 22.32 1.38
N GLN A 675 -6.82 21.54 0.39
CA GLN A 675 -7.06 20.09 0.35
C GLN A 675 -5.78 19.28 0.15
N VAL A 676 -4.88 19.73 -0.72
CA VAL A 676 -3.64 19.00 -1.00
C VAL A 676 -2.61 19.26 0.10
N HIS A 677 -2.19 18.20 0.77
CA HIS A 677 -1.13 18.23 1.77
C HIS A 677 0.25 18.24 1.10
N ASP A 678 1.27 18.63 1.84
CA ASP A 678 2.67 18.55 1.45
C ASP A 678 3.37 17.47 2.28
N SER A 679 3.43 16.26 1.75
CA SER A 679 4.02 15.12 2.46
C SER A 679 5.53 15.27 2.67
N ARG A 680 6.23 16.07 1.85
CA ARG A 680 7.66 16.40 2.03
C ARG A 680 7.90 17.34 3.21
N ALA A 681 6.92 18.18 3.56
CA ALA A 681 7.05 19.06 4.72
C ALA A 681 7.02 18.29 6.05
N TRP A 682 6.27 17.18 6.11
CA TRP A 682 5.99 16.44 7.34
C TRP A 682 6.89 15.22 7.56
N PHE A 683 7.21 14.46 6.50
CA PHE A 683 7.75 13.10 6.65
C PHE A 683 9.07 13.01 7.43
N MET A 684 9.08 12.20 8.51
CA MET A 684 10.20 11.91 9.41
C MET A 684 10.88 13.13 10.06
N TYR A 685 10.23 14.29 10.04
CA TYR A 685 10.79 15.53 10.59
C TYR A 685 11.16 15.38 12.08
N SER A 686 10.31 14.73 12.87
CA SER A 686 10.53 14.47 14.30
C SER A 686 11.67 13.49 14.60
N ILE A 687 12.01 12.61 13.65
CA ILE A 687 13.05 11.58 13.79
C ILE A 687 14.41 12.14 13.33
N LEU A 688 14.42 12.94 12.28
CA LEU A 688 15.65 13.41 11.63
C LEU A 688 16.06 14.83 12.04
N ASP A 689 15.20 15.57 12.74
CA ASP A 689 15.35 17.00 13.04
C ASP A 689 15.58 17.86 11.78
N THR A 690 15.23 17.31 10.60
CA THR A 690 15.33 17.90 9.27
C THR A 690 14.48 17.11 8.26
N ARG A 691 14.15 17.71 7.11
CA ARG A 691 13.49 17.03 5.96
C ARG A 691 14.48 16.15 5.19
N GLU A 692 13.98 15.18 4.41
CA GLU A 692 14.78 14.27 3.55
C GLU A 692 16.00 14.97 2.90
N PRO A 693 17.22 14.83 3.49
CA PRO A 693 18.39 15.64 3.15
C PRO A 693 18.78 15.71 1.67
N GLU A 694 18.69 14.58 0.95
CA GLU A 694 19.02 14.46 -0.47
C GLU A 694 17.78 14.46 -1.38
N GLY A 695 16.57 14.55 -0.82
CA GLY A 695 15.32 14.71 -1.57
C GLY A 695 15.14 16.14 -2.08
N GLY A 696 14.33 16.34 -3.11
CA GLY A 696 13.95 17.67 -3.61
C GLY A 696 12.57 17.70 -4.24
N TYR A 697 12.02 18.91 -4.40
CA TYR A 697 10.71 19.10 -5.08
C TYR A 697 10.79 19.04 -6.60
N PHE A 698 11.98 19.16 -7.18
CA PHE A 698 12.23 19.17 -8.62
C PHE A 698 12.67 17.80 -9.13
N ARG A 699 11.90 16.76 -8.75
CA ARG A 699 12.03 15.40 -9.27
C ARG A 699 10.65 14.77 -9.46
N TYR A 700 10.48 13.98 -10.51
CA TYR A 700 9.30 13.17 -10.69
C TYR A 700 9.31 11.94 -9.76
N ARG A 701 8.14 11.41 -9.45
CA ARG A 701 8.01 10.20 -8.62
C ARG A 701 8.65 9.01 -9.32
N ILE A 702 9.28 8.13 -8.55
CA ILE A 702 9.78 6.84 -9.05
C ILE A 702 8.59 5.88 -9.14
N ILE A 703 8.49 5.16 -10.26
CA ILE A 703 7.38 4.27 -10.57
C ILE A 703 7.92 2.94 -11.11
N TYR A 704 7.55 1.85 -10.46
CA TYR A 704 7.83 0.49 -10.90
C TYR A 704 6.67 -0.08 -11.74
N PHE A 705 7.01 -0.84 -12.78
CA PHE A 705 6.13 -1.52 -13.73
C PHE A 705 6.56 -3.00 -13.86
N GLY A 706 6.17 -3.83 -12.91
CA GLY A 706 6.70 -5.19 -12.80
C GLY A 706 8.21 -5.16 -12.53
N THR A 707 9.03 -5.63 -13.48
CA THR A 707 10.49 -5.57 -13.41
C THR A 707 11.10 -4.26 -13.92
N GLU A 708 10.33 -3.40 -14.57
CA GLU A 708 10.79 -2.13 -15.14
C GLU A 708 10.58 -0.95 -14.18
N CYS A 709 11.33 0.13 -14.36
CA CYS A 709 11.23 1.38 -13.61
C CYS A 709 11.17 2.55 -14.59
N ASN A 710 10.39 3.60 -14.31
CA ASN A 710 10.36 4.80 -15.15
C ASN A 710 11.70 5.54 -15.21
N LYS A 711 12.55 5.36 -14.19
CA LYS A 711 13.90 5.93 -14.12
C LYS A 711 14.96 4.84 -14.16
N PRO A 712 16.10 5.08 -14.81
CA PRO A 712 17.17 4.11 -14.83
C PRO A 712 17.88 4.12 -13.46
N LEU A 713 17.99 2.95 -12.83
CA LEU A 713 18.61 2.78 -11.52
C LEU A 713 19.78 1.81 -11.60
N SER A 714 20.77 1.96 -10.72
CA SER A 714 21.93 1.07 -10.59
C SER A 714 21.91 0.39 -9.23
N PRO A 715 21.87 -0.96 -9.14
CA PRO A 715 21.77 -1.63 -7.84
C PRO A 715 23.07 -1.49 -7.03
N LEU A 716 22.92 -1.29 -5.72
CA LEU A 716 24.00 -1.21 -4.73
C LEU A 716 24.00 -2.44 -3.83
N THR A 717 22.83 -2.82 -3.31
CA THR A 717 22.64 -4.03 -2.50
C THR A 717 21.42 -4.79 -2.97
N ILE A 718 21.51 -6.12 -3.01
CA ILE A 718 20.41 -7.03 -3.34
C ILE A 718 20.49 -8.23 -2.40
N ALA A 719 19.36 -8.60 -1.76
CA ALA A 719 19.23 -9.75 -0.87
C ALA A 719 20.32 -9.83 0.22
N GLY A 720 20.57 -8.68 0.87
CA GLY A 720 21.57 -8.59 1.93
C GLY A 720 23.02 -8.72 1.46
N ASN A 721 23.30 -8.56 0.16
CA ASN A 721 24.67 -8.57 -0.35
C ASN A 721 25.00 -7.33 -1.19
N VAL A 722 26.25 -6.89 -1.10
CA VAL A 722 26.78 -5.80 -1.94
C VAL A 722 26.96 -6.32 -3.36
N VAL A 723 26.38 -5.62 -4.33
CA VAL A 723 26.48 -6.00 -5.74
C VAL A 723 27.93 -5.93 -6.20
N GLY A 724 28.37 -6.97 -6.90
CA GLY A 724 29.76 -7.14 -7.33
C GLY A 724 30.67 -7.78 -6.28
N SER A 725 30.23 -8.08 -5.04
CA SER A 725 31.06 -8.82 -4.08
C SER A 725 31.31 -10.27 -4.53
N THR A 726 32.54 -10.76 -4.40
CA THR A 726 32.91 -12.17 -4.69
C THR A 726 32.33 -13.17 -3.71
N THR A 727 31.98 -12.72 -2.50
CA THR A 727 31.51 -13.54 -1.39
C THR A 727 30.27 -12.91 -0.74
N PRO A 728 29.34 -13.69 -0.17
CA PRO A 728 28.24 -13.14 0.62
C PRO A 728 28.76 -12.40 1.86
N VAL A 729 28.45 -11.11 1.98
CA VAL A 729 29.01 -10.22 3.02
C VAL A 729 28.11 -10.13 4.27
N GLY A 730 26.82 -10.44 4.15
CA GLY A 730 25.85 -10.33 5.25
C GLY A 730 25.53 -8.87 5.57
N ALA A 731 26.41 -8.18 6.31
CA ALA A 731 26.24 -6.77 6.66
C ALA A 731 27.44 -5.95 6.17
N ALA A 732 27.15 -4.84 5.49
CA ALA A 732 28.15 -3.99 4.87
C ALA A 732 27.89 -2.52 5.17
N LEU A 733 28.98 -1.78 5.37
CA LEU A 733 29.02 -0.32 5.36
C LEU A 733 29.32 0.15 3.94
N LEU A 734 28.38 0.87 3.35
CA LEU A 734 28.58 1.54 2.07
C LEU A 734 29.03 2.97 2.29
N PHE A 735 30.11 3.36 1.60
CA PHE A 735 30.61 4.73 1.56
C PHE A 735 30.46 5.27 0.14
N LEU A 736 29.67 6.32 0.00
CA LEU A 736 29.52 7.06 -1.26
C LEU A 736 30.35 8.34 -1.20
N LYS A 737 31.17 8.56 -2.22
CA LYS A 737 31.98 9.76 -2.37
C LYS A 737 31.65 10.47 -3.68
N ASP A 738 31.34 11.75 -3.57
CA ASP A 738 31.16 12.64 -4.71
C ASP A 738 32.49 12.81 -5.46
N LYS A 739 32.48 12.51 -6.76
CA LYS A 739 33.42 13.01 -7.75
C LYS A 739 32.70 14.03 -8.63
N LYS A 740 32.98 15.31 -8.38
CA LYS A 740 32.71 16.39 -9.34
C LYS A 740 33.50 16.13 -10.62
N VAL A 741 32.82 15.73 -11.68
CA VAL A 741 33.42 15.63 -13.01
C VAL A 741 33.20 16.97 -13.69
N GLY A 742 34.29 17.60 -14.12
CA GLY A 742 34.24 18.88 -14.80
C GLY A 742 33.42 18.81 -16.09
N ASN A 743 32.53 19.80 -16.25
CA ASN A 743 31.76 20.17 -17.43
C ASN A 743 31.91 19.28 -18.67
N MET A 744 30.94 18.40 -18.91
CA MET A 744 30.63 17.94 -20.26
C MET A 744 29.12 18.03 -20.48
N LEU A 745 28.68 19.16 -21.04
CA LEU A 745 27.70 19.25 -22.13
C LEU A 745 27.70 20.71 -22.64
N SER A 746 27.80 20.83 -23.95
CA SER A 746 28.06 22.04 -24.74
C SER A 746 26.87 22.99 -24.85
N ASP A 747 27.16 24.29 -24.88
CA ASP A 747 26.39 25.42 -25.41
C ASP A 747 24.91 25.59 -25.01
N ALA A 748 24.65 25.71 -23.70
CA ALA A 748 23.54 26.53 -23.19
C ALA A 748 23.95 27.17 -21.85
N ALA A 749 23.43 28.37 -21.56
CA ALA A 749 24.00 29.33 -20.62
C ALA A 749 23.92 29.00 -19.11
N ASP A 750 23.55 27.78 -18.70
CA ASP A 750 23.49 27.38 -17.29
C ASP A 750 24.34 26.13 -17.03
N LYS A 751 25.54 26.33 -16.50
CA LYS A 751 26.49 25.25 -16.15
C LYS A 751 26.05 24.59 -14.83
N VAL A 752 25.26 23.53 -14.90
CA VAL A 752 24.98 22.65 -13.74
C VAL A 752 26.07 21.56 -13.65
N PRO A 753 26.76 21.39 -12.51
CA PRO A 753 27.77 20.33 -12.36
C PRO A 753 27.13 18.93 -12.46
N VAL A 754 27.77 18.02 -13.19
CA VAL A 754 27.42 16.59 -13.19
C VAL A 754 28.20 15.88 -12.08
N THR A 755 27.49 15.22 -11.19
CA THR A 755 28.04 14.55 -10.00
C THR A 755 28.15 13.04 -10.25
N THR A 756 29.36 12.49 -10.31
CA THR A 756 29.52 11.02 -10.34
C THR A 756 29.82 10.48 -8.94
N TRP A 757 29.28 9.31 -8.61
CA TRP A 757 29.46 8.71 -7.30
C TRP A 757 30.43 7.53 -7.31
N GLU A 758 31.44 7.59 -6.46
CA GLU A 758 32.32 6.46 -6.16
C GLU A 758 31.78 5.72 -4.93
N VAL A 759 31.45 4.44 -5.09
CA VAL A 759 30.94 3.59 -3.99
C VAL A 759 32.03 2.62 -3.58
N THR A 760 32.38 2.63 -2.30
CA THR A 760 33.25 1.64 -1.66
C THR A 760 32.47 0.92 -0.57
N ALA A 761 32.78 -0.35 -0.32
CA ALA A 761 32.08 -1.17 0.66
C ALA A 761 33.06 -1.78 1.67
N ARG A 762 32.66 -1.83 2.95
CA ARG A 762 33.44 -2.45 4.03
C ARG A 762 32.58 -3.40 4.85
N TYR A 763 33.18 -4.45 5.41
CA TYR A 763 32.49 -5.33 6.36
C TYR A 763 32.07 -4.54 7.61
N LEU A 764 30.83 -4.70 8.06
CA LEU A 764 30.33 -3.99 9.24
C LEU A 764 31.10 -4.37 10.52
N THR A 765 31.49 -5.65 10.64
CA THR A 765 32.13 -6.19 11.84
C THR A 765 33.63 -5.91 11.94
N SER A 766 34.36 -5.98 10.82
CA SER A 766 35.82 -5.79 10.80
C SER A 766 36.28 -4.43 10.26
N GLY A 767 35.42 -3.71 9.54
CA GLY A 767 35.80 -2.47 8.84
C GLY A 767 36.76 -2.67 7.67
N GLU A 768 37.06 -3.93 7.29
CA GLU A 768 37.91 -4.26 6.14
C GLU A 768 37.19 -4.02 4.82
N LEU A 769 37.95 -3.72 3.77
CA LEU A 769 37.40 -3.44 2.43
C LEU A 769 36.85 -4.73 1.80
N ILE A 770 35.64 -4.65 1.26
CA ILE A 770 35.04 -5.74 0.49
C ILE A 770 35.58 -5.66 -0.94
N THR A 771 36.22 -6.74 -1.39
CA THR A 771 36.69 -6.86 -2.77
C THR A 771 35.51 -6.99 -3.72
N LEU A 772 35.32 -5.98 -4.57
CA LEU A 772 34.32 -6.01 -5.64
C LEU A 772 34.96 -6.52 -6.93
N LEU A 773 34.27 -7.40 -7.65
CA LEU A 773 34.64 -7.91 -8.96
C LEU A 773 34.78 -6.74 -9.95
N ALA A 774 35.96 -6.63 -10.55
CA ALA A 774 36.22 -5.68 -11.63
C ALA A 774 35.88 -6.33 -12.97
N GLY A 775 34.62 -6.24 -13.41
CA GLY A 775 34.14 -6.73 -14.71
C GLY A 775 33.02 -5.84 -15.28
N PRO A 776 32.92 -5.63 -16.61
CA PRO A 776 31.82 -4.89 -17.24
C PRO A 776 30.44 -5.42 -16.85
N GLU A 777 30.30 -6.74 -16.69
CA GLU A 777 29.07 -7.43 -16.26
C GLU A 777 28.62 -7.14 -14.81
N TYR A 778 29.51 -6.60 -13.96
CA TYR A 778 29.20 -6.22 -12.57
C TYR A 778 29.28 -4.70 -12.34
N ARG A 779 29.52 -3.92 -13.40
CA ARG A 779 29.43 -2.47 -13.32
C ARG A 779 27.97 -2.08 -13.23
N LYS A 780 27.64 -1.42 -12.12
CA LYS A 780 26.75 -0.26 -11.90
C LYS A 780 26.18 0.46 -13.15
N ALA A 781 25.68 -0.28 -14.13
CA ALA A 781 25.03 0.29 -15.30
C ALA A 781 23.62 0.65 -14.89
N PHE A 782 23.26 1.91 -15.09
CA PHE A 782 21.89 2.36 -14.90
C PHE A 782 20.98 1.65 -15.90
N THR A 783 19.91 1.05 -15.41
CA THR A 783 18.96 0.28 -16.22
C THR A 783 17.53 0.58 -15.77
N HIS A 784 16.59 0.56 -16.71
CA HIS A 784 15.17 0.57 -16.40
C HIS A 784 14.70 -0.81 -15.88
N ASN A 785 15.32 -1.91 -16.32
CA ASN A 785 14.94 -3.26 -15.93
C ASN A 785 15.61 -3.70 -14.62
N VAL A 786 15.24 -3.03 -13.54
CA VAL A 786 15.79 -3.22 -12.19
C VAL A 786 15.41 -4.58 -11.58
N GLY A 787 14.22 -5.09 -11.92
CA GLY A 787 13.73 -6.38 -11.44
C GLY A 787 14.48 -7.55 -12.05
N GLU A 788 14.86 -7.49 -13.33
CA GLU A 788 15.66 -8.54 -13.96
C GLU A 788 17.06 -8.63 -13.36
N VAL A 789 17.72 -7.48 -13.14
CA VAL A 789 19.04 -7.45 -12.50
C VAL A 789 18.96 -8.00 -11.07
N THR A 790 17.91 -7.66 -10.35
CA THR A 790 17.62 -8.20 -9.01
C THR A 790 17.45 -9.70 -9.01
N ARG A 791 16.68 -10.24 -9.97
CA ARG A 791 16.48 -11.68 -10.15
C ARG A 791 17.80 -12.40 -10.44
N GLN A 792 18.58 -11.92 -11.41
CA GLN A 792 19.87 -12.52 -11.79
C GLN A 792 20.85 -12.52 -10.62
N GLN A 793 20.92 -11.42 -9.86
CA GLN A 793 21.79 -11.34 -8.70
C GLN A 793 21.34 -12.31 -7.59
N ARG A 794 20.03 -12.44 -7.33
CA ARG A 794 19.49 -13.41 -6.37
C ARG A 794 19.81 -14.85 -6.78
N GLU A 795 19.68 -15.19 -8.06
CA GLU A 795 20.04 -16.51 -8.60
C GLU A 795 21.55 -16.79 -8.42
N PHE A 796 22.41 -15.84 -8.78
CA PHE A 796 23.85 -15.95 -8.56
C PHE A 796 24.21 -16.19 -7.09
N LEU A 797 23.59 -15.45 -6.17
CA LEU A 797 23.80 -15.62 -4.73
C LEU A 797 23.33 -16.99 -4.25
N LYS A 798 22.17 -17.46 -4.74
CA LYS A 798 21.63 -18.78 -4.42
C LYS A 798 22.59 -19.89 -4.85
N GLU A 799 23.11 -19.84 -6.07
CA GLU A 799 24.08 -20.82 -6.57
C GLU A 799 25.39 -20.82 -5.78
N ARG A 800 25.95 -19.64 -5.51
CA ARG A 800 27.18 -19.49 -4.72
C ARG A 800 27.04 -20.03 -3.32
N ARG A 801 25.93 -19.73 -2.63
CA ARG A 801 25.69 -20.22 -1.28
C ARG A 801 25.43 -21.72 -1.24
N LEU A 802 24.67 -22.26 -2.20
CA LEU A 802 24.51 -23.71 -2.35
C LEU A 802 25.86 -24.42 -2.53
N GLN A 803 26.75 -23.83 -3.33
CA GLN A 803 28.10 -24.35 -3.50
C GLN A 803 28.91 -24.32 -2.19
N MET A 804 28.87 -23.20 -1.46
CA MET A 804 29.51 -23.09 -0.13
C MET A 804 28.98 -24.15 0.86
N THR A 805 27.67 -24.38 0.90
CA THR A 805 27.06 -25.41 1.77
C THR A 805 27.52 -26.81 1.36
N LYS A 806 27.57 -27.11 0.04
CA LYS A 806 28.09 -28.39 -0.45
C LYS A 806 29.55 -28.58 -0.05
N ASP A 807 30.36 -27.52 -0.12
CA ASP A 807 31.78 -27.59 0.21
C ASP A 807 32.00 -27.71 1.73
N ASP A 808 31.19 -27.04 2.56
CA ASP A 808 31.20 -27.22 4.03
C ASP A 808 30.77 -28.65 4.40
N LEU A 809 29.70 -29.18 3.81
CA LEU A 809 29.29 -30.57 4.02
C LEU A 809 30.38 -31.56 3.61
N LYS A 810 31.04 -31.34 2.47
CA LYS A 810 32.19 -32.16 2.04
C LYS A 810 33.35 -32.05 3.03
N ALA A 811 33.65 -30.86 3.54
CA ALA A 811 34.72 -30.65 4.52
C ALA A 811 34.42 -31.37 5.85
N ARG A 812 33.17 -31.28 6.34
CA ARG A 812 32.70 -32.00 7.53
C ARG A 812 32.75 -33.51 7.33
N TRP A 813 32.31 -34.01 6.17
CA TRP A 813 32.42 -35.45 5.83
C TRP A 813 33.87 -35.91 5.66
N ALA A 814 34.79 -35.03 5.27
CA ALA A 814 36.22 -35.29 5.20
C ALA A 814 36.94 -35.17 6.56
N GLY A 815 36.21 -35.02 7.68
CA GLY A 815 36.76 -34.95 9.03
C GLY A 815 37.50 -33.66 9.36
N LYS A 816 37.35 -32.60 8.55
CA LYS A 816 37.91 -31.28 8.84
C LYS A 816 36.92 -30.49 9.69
N THR A 817 37.25 -30.23 10.95
CA THR A 817 36.59 -29.19 11.76
C THR A 817 37.03 -27.84 11.23
N LEU A 818 36.18 -27.20 10.43
CA LEU A 818 36.28 -25.76 10.19
C LEU A 818 35.73 -25.06 11.44
N GLU A 819 36.54 -24.21 12.08
CA GLU A 819 36.02 -23.34 13.13
C GLU A 819 34.90 -22.49 12.53
N PRO A 820 33.70 -22.47 13.13
CA PRO A 820 32.65 -21.57 12.67
C PRO A 820 33.17 -20.15 12.84
N THR A 821 33.19 -19.39 11.76
CA THR A 821 33.41 -17.94 11.85
C THR A 821 32.33 -17.39 12.78
N PRO A 822 32.69 -16.74 13.91
CA PRO A 822 31.71 -16.34 14.91
C PRO A 822 30.85 -15.23 14.32
N PHE A 823 29.65 -15.59 13.87
CA PHE A 823 28.61 -14.62 13.60
C PHE A 823 28.00 -14.25 14.96
N LYS A 824 28.49 -13.16 15.55
CA LYS A 824 27.79 -12.55 16.68
C LYS A 824 26.53 -11.89 16.13
N GLU A 825 25.37 -12.28 16.64
CA GLU A 825 24.16 -11.47 16.51
C GLU A 825 24.49 -10.04 16.99
N PRO A 826 24.01 -8.99 16.31
CA PRO A 826 24.01 -7.67 16.93
C PRO A 826 23.20 -7.76 18.22
N GLU A 827 23.82 -7.44 19.35
CA GLU A 827 23.11 -7.34 20.63
C GLU A 827 21.96 -6.33 20.49
N LYS A 828 20.81 -6.72 21.07
CA LYS A 828 19.48 -6.09 20.94
C LYS A 828 19.41 -4.61 21.22
#